data_AF-A0A4S8LPE0-F1
#
_entry.id   AF-A0A4S8LPE0-F1
#
_cell.length_a   1.000
_cell.length_b   1.000
_cell.length_c   1.000
_cell.angle_alpha   90.00
_cell.angle_beta   90.00
_cell.angle_gamma   90.00
#
_symmetry.space_group_name_H-M   'P 1'
#
loop_
_entity.id
_entity.type
_entity.pdbx_description
1 polymer ?
#
loop_
_entity_poly.entity_id
_entity_poly.type
_entity_poly.pdbx_seq_one_letter_code
_entity_poly.pdbx_strand_id
1 'polypeptide(L)'
;MPRGKGQIWDHFWEGEAANASHRRAYCLGCIRNEMSKANLSDKETLALENDTSFKDACQKVHSVLGVKTSMVAHILGGTKACRYASDAAKTLAKRLRGKSQGKRERSDDEDEDEDEGSGAKISEPKPSKKHKAADRVEKHQSKLKVYKGIDIPFSDKEKKAIQVQVARATASARLPDQWIEDPEVLKLMYMMRTKALDVIPSRKVLGGRLLKEESKRVEDELVERLEGQYVTLTCDGVKDVNKDSLVGVSVSADFKPYLVQLYNATADKKDGDSMCNAYETMIDSTEKKYRCTVVALGTDNDGGSRAGRVKLGIIRPWLFLFPCGAHQGQLVLADYFKCCPEGAETSEDATDIIGWLNNHGYVRVIFNDVQQEQTNQVLKYLVANLTRWTTHSVAFLRLEDLKEPLQFAAFSRRMAIIEAQVGRETGTKGQELRAEAEDRLNLIRDDQFWKRLETLNEDIEPICYATNIMQSDRARPDIVLLAFVGMFQYFRNLPLSRSQLSKAMCTRLEKRWKGFDQKLMITALILNPYEKVARFGPKAGVDVMQIDELVVEMYDKWINRPMIDLDPDEEESELEHRRCRRTEFSTAFLHYFAGTGAFKNWERLKDKFKDAHGDDPLIFWESMKTNRDVYELVDFACMILSIVQNTAGNERQFSQVKLRKDRLRNRLTTEKLEKKIKLAENLRQQHYADGLRDIREARKNHSDDRVVQLLEVPRYDQVLSNPQQDDDYVDAHVGRSRRHLLVNSRRKWRLELKKWTDEAERADQLTGDNTVPPPLPESSASHWLPRSLELLFGRDDQQLEPTSSMQRPRRERRTAYTEEQLYMELLAQEAEDEIPDDGALEGSGDEYEG
;
A
#
# COMPACT_ATOMS: atom_id res chain seq x y z
N MET A 1 14.12 -40.91 30.74
CA MET A 1 15.43 -40.47 31.27
C MET A 1 15.22 -39.21 32.09
N PRO A 2 16.00 -38.96 33.17
CA PRO A 2 16.03 -37.65 33.82
C PRO A 2 16.46 -36.56 32.81
N ARG A 3 15.93 -35.33 32.94
CA ARG A 3 16.43 -34.20 32.15
C ARG A 3 17.87 -33.91 32.57
N GLY A 4 18.80 -33.87 31.62
CA GLY A 4 20.20 -33.57 31.89
C GLY A 4 20.37 -32.18 32.54
N LYS A 5 21.29 -32.08 33.51
CA LYS A 5 21.64 -30.80 34.15
C LYS A 5 22.16 -29.83 33.08
N GLY A 6 21.52 -28.66 32.96
CA GLY A 6 21.96 -27.63 32.03
C GLY A 6 23.25 -26.95 32.50
N GLN A 7 24.08 -26.49 31.55
CA GLN A 7 25.45 -25.96 31.74
C GLN A 7 25.67 -24.98 32.91
N ILE A 8 24.64 -24.27 33.40
CA ILE A 8 24.78 -23.39 34.57
C ILE A 8 25.08 -24.16 35.87
N TRP A 9 24.75 -25.45 35.94
CA TRP A 9 25.11 -26.31 37.07
C TRP A 9 26.62 -26.52 37.25
N ASP A 10 27.44 -26.27 36.22
CA ASP A 10 28.91 -26.36 36.32
C ASP A 10 29.52 -25.33 37.32
N HIS A 11 28.69 -24.38 37.80
CA HIS A 11 29.05 -23.35 38.78
C HIS A 11 28.26 -23.45 40.11
N PHE A 12 27.47 -24.52 40.31
CA PHE A 12 26.67 -24.73 41.52
C PHE A 12 26.74 -26.18 42.01
N TRP A 13 26.92 -26.37 43.31
CA TRP A 13 26.70 -27.66 43.95
C TRP A 13 25.19 -27.95 44.10
N GLU A 14 24.80 -29.22 43.95
CA GLU A 14 23.42 -29.68 44.09
C GLU A 14 23.20 -30.28 45.47
N GLY A 15 22.36 -29.64 46.27
CA GLY A 15 21.96 -30.14 47.58
C GLY A 15 20.60 -30.84 47.55
N GLU A 16 19.96 -30.85 48.71
CA GLU A 16 18.69 -31.54 48.96
C GLU A 16 17.51 -31.02 48.11
N ALA A 17 16.41 -31.79 48.10
CA ALA A 17 15.18 -31.39 47.43
C ALA A 17 14.62 -30.10 48.04
N ALA A 18 14.32 -29.11 47.18
CA ALA A 18 13.64 -27.88 47.57
C ALA A 18 12.11 -28.04 47.44
N ASN A 19 11.66 -28.85 46.48
CA ASN A 19 10.30 -29.35 46.33
C ASN A 19 10.31 -30.62 45.45
N ALA A 20 9.15 -31.21 45.18
CA ALA A 20 9.02 -32.44 44.39
C ALA A 20 9.65 -32.39 42.98
N SER A 21 9.86 -31.18 42.42
CA SER A 21 10.36 -30.99 41.05
C SER A 21 11.76 -30.39 40.96
N HIS A 22 12.33 -29.88 42.07
CA HIS A 22 13.57 -29.08 42.06
C HIS A 22 14.43 -29.31 43.31
N ARG A 23 15.75 -29.28 43.13
CA ARG A 23 16.75 -29.31 44.22
C ARG A 23 17.28 -27.92 44.56
N ARG A 24 17.91 -27.78 45.73
CA ARG A 24 18.67 -26.58 46.14
C ARG A 24 19.99 -26.51 45.36
N ALA A 25 20.34 -25.31 44.90
CA ALA A 25 21.59 -25.01 44.22
C ALA A 25 22.42 -24.03 45.07
N TYR A 26 23.67 -24.38 45.34
CA TYR A 26 24.60 -23.58 46.14
C TYR A 26 25.74 -23.09 45.25
N CYS A 27 25.96 -21.77 45.15
CA CYS A 27 26.98 -21.24 44.25
C CYS A 27 28.39 -21.61 44.76
N LEU A 28 29.19 -22.28 43.91
CA LEU A 28 30.54 -22.73 44.27
C LEU A 28 31.45 -21.56 44.66
N GLY A 29 31.27 -20.39 44.05
CA GLY A 29 31.98 -19.16 44.44
C GLY A 29 31.67 -18.69 45.87
N CYS A 30 30.43 -18.85 46.34
CA CYS A 30 30.06 -18.54 47.72
C CYS A 30 30.61 -19.59 48.70
N ILE A 31 30.53 -20.88 48.35
CA ILE A 31 31.12 -21.96 49.18
C ILE A 31 32.62 -21.74 49.36
N ARG A 32 33.34 -21.44 48.27
CA ARG A 32 34.77 -21.10 48.28
C ARG A 32 35.11 -19.92 49.21
N ASN A 33 34.25 -18.90 49.25
CA ASN A 33 34.40 -17.76 50.14
C ASN A 33 34.27 -18.15 51.61
N GLU A 34 33.21 -18.88 51.99
CA GLU A 34 32.99 -19.32 53.37
C GLU A 34 34.05 -20.33 53.84
N MET A 35 34.58 -21.17 52.94
CA MET A 35 35.75 -22.02 53.21
C MET A 35 37.07 -21.25 53.36
N SER A 36 37.10 -19.94 53.09
CA SER A 36 38.31 -19.09 52.99
C SER A 36 39.36 -19.59 51.97
N LYS A 37 39.00 -20.50 51.06
CA LYS A 37 39.89 -21.12 50.05
C LYS A 37 39.83 -20.35 48.71
N ALA A 38 39.93 -19.02 48.76
CA ALA A 38 39.59 -18.09 47.66
C ALA A 38 40.25 -18.38 46.29
N ASN A 39 41.42 -19.04 46.27
CA ASN A 39 42.22 -19.28 45.06
C ASN A 39 41.77 -20.49 44.22
N LEU A 40 40.85 -21.34 44.70
CA LEU A 40 40.39 -22.52 43.97
C LEU A 40 39.48 -22.16 42.79
N SER A 41 39.58 -22.86 41.66
CA SER A 41 38.54 -22.79 40.62
C SER A 41 37.22 -23.40 41.11
N ASP A 42 36.12 -23.14 40.38
CA ASP A 42 34.81 -23.73 40.72
C ASP A 42 34.87 -25.28 40.66
N LYS A 43 35.66 -25.86 39.73
CA LYS A 43 35.86 -27.31 39.62
C LYS A 43 36.64 -27.91 40.79
N GLU A 44 37.71 -27.25 41.22
CA GLU A 44 38.49 -27.68 42.39
C GLU A 44 37.70 -27.50 43.69
N THR A 45 36.84 -26.47 43.75
CA THR A 45 35.90 -26.30 44.87
C THR A 45 34.90 -27.45 44.91
N LEU A 46 34.33 -27.85 43.76
CA LEU A 46 33.40 -29.00 43.66
C LEU A 46 34.06 -30.33 44.04
N ALA A 47 35.35 -30.52 43.71
CA ALA A 47 36.11 -31.72 44.10
C ALA A 47 36.26 -31.89 45.64
N LEU A 48 35.98 -30.84 46.42
CA LEU A 48 35.95 -30.89 47.89
C LEU A 48 34.57 -31.23 48.47
N GLU A 49 33.57 -31.65 47.69
CA GLU A 49 32.20 -31.87 48.20
C GLU A 49 32.07 -32.88 49.36
N ASN A 50 33.08 -33.72 49.57
CA ASN A 50 33.14 -34.67 50.68
C ASN A 50 33.93 -34.19 51.92
N ASP A 51 34.67 -33.09 51.81
CA ASP A 51 35.37 -32.39 52.91
C ASP A 51 34.33 -31.85 53.91
N THR A 52 34.56 -32.03 55.22
CA THR A 52 33.70 -31.48 56.27
C THR A 52 33.60 -29.96 56.18
N SER A 53 34.69 -29.28 55.83
CA SER A 53 34.70 -27.82 55.65
C SER A 53 33.83 -27.34 54.47
N PHE A 54 33.56 -28.19 53.48
CA PHE A 54 32.65 -27.89 52.37
C PHE A 54 31.19 -28.03 52.84
N LYS A 55 30.88 -29.10 53.58
CA LYS A 55 29.52 -29.34 54.11
C LYS A 55 29.12 -28.27 55.13
N ASP A 56 30.03 -27.84 55.99
CA ASP A 56 29.84 -26.73 56.93
C ASP A 56 29.65 -25.38 56.20
N ALA A 57 30.34 -25.17 55.07
CA ALA A 57 30.14 -23.99 54.23
C ALA A 57 28.77 -24.02 53.53
N CYS A 58 28.32 -25.18 53.02
CA CYS A 58 26.98 -25.34 52.45
C CYS A 58 25.84 -25.06 53.46
N GLN A 59 26.05 -25.26 54.76
CA GLN A 59 25.06 -24.86 55.78
C GLN A 59 24.99 -23.33 55.99
N LYS A 60 26.07 -22.60 55.69
CA LYS A 60 26.17 -21.13 55.88
C LYS A 60 25.82 -20.34 54.62
N VAL A 61 26.06 -20.90 53.44
CA VAL A 61 25.77 -20.28 52.14
C VAL A 61 24.27 -20.33 51.83
N HIS A 62 23.70 -19.18 51.46
CA HIS A 62 22.32 -19.09 51.00
C HIS A 62 22.09 -19.88 49.69
N SER A 63 21.26 -20.93 49.77
CA SER A 63 20.83 -21.74 48.62
C SER A 63 19.79 -21.03 47.76
N VAL A 64 19.88 -21.16 46.43
CA VAL A 64 18.80 -20.77 45.50
C VAL A 64 18.08 -21.99 44.94
N LEU A 65 16.90 -21.79 44.34
CA LEU A 65 16.19 -22.86 43.64
C LEU A 65 16.98 -23.30 42.39
N GLY A 66 17.12 -24.61 42.15
CA GLY A 66 17.88 -25.21 41.04
C GLY A 66 17.26 -25.05 39.65
N VAL A 67 16.68 -23.89 39.35
CA VAL A 67 16.16 -23.52 38.03
C VAL A 67 17.04 -22.45 37.38
N LYS A 68 17.17 -22.54 36.04
CA LYS A 68 17.99 -21.64 35.21
C LYS A 68 17.79 -20.16 35.57
N THR A 69 16.55 -19.72 35.77
CA THR A 69 16.19 -18.34 36.08
C THR A 69 16.76 -17.87 37.42
N SER A 70 16.52 -18.60 38.50
CA SER A 70 17.04 -18.30 39.85
C SER A 70 18.57 -18.35 39.91
N MET A 71 19.20 -19.32 39.24
CA MET A 71 20.66 -19.44 39.17
C MET A 71 21.30 -18.28 38.39
N VAL A 72 20.69 -17.85 37.28
CA VAL A 72 21.11 -16.64 36.53
C VAL A 72 20.91 -15.37 37.37
N ALA A 73 19.78 -15.25 38.08
CA ALA A 73 19.46 -14.10 38.93
C ALA A 73 20.41 -13.98 40.14
N HIS A 74 20.87 -15.10 40.70
CA HIS A 74 21.91 -15.11 41.73
C HIS A 74 23.24 -14.52 41.21
N ILE A 75 23.70 -14.99 40.05
CA ILE A 75 24.99 -14.57 39.49
C ILE A 75 24.95 -13.10 39.03
N LEU A 76 23.93 -12.68 38.28
CA LEU A 76 23.87 -11.35 37.66
C LEU A 76 23.13 -10.29 38.49
N GLY A 77 22.43 -10.72 39.54
CA GLY A 77 21.56 -9.87 40.35
C GLY A 77 20.12 -9.82 39.83
N GLY A 78 19.19 -10.18 40.70
CA GLY A 78 17.84 -9.61 40.74
C GLY A 78 17.86 -8.34 41.59
N THR A 79 18.09 -8.51 42.91
CA THR A 79 18.21 -7.40 43.88
C THR A 79 19.66 -7.07 44.26
N LYS A 80 20.54 -8.07 44.36
CA LYS A 80 22.01 -7.91 44.48
C LYS A 80 22.72 -9.02 43.70
N ALA A 81 23.78 -8.69 42.97
CA ALA A 81 24.59 -9.67 42.22
C ALA A 81 25.59 -10.41 43.12
N CYS A 82 25.85 -11.68 42.83
CA CYS A 82 26.82 -12.48 43.58
C CYS A 82 28.26 -11.96 43.38
N ARG A 83 28.86 -11.45 44.45
CA ARG A 83 30.23 -10.91 44.47
C ARG A 83 31.30 -11.98 44.19
N TYR A 84 31.04 -13.22 44.62
CA TYR A 84 32.04 -14.30 44.64
C TYR A 84 31.94 -15.26 43.44
N ALA A 85 30.95 -15.08 42.56
CA ALA A 85 30.79 -15.87 41.34
C ALA A 85 31.99 -15.67 40.39
N SER A 86 32.49 -16.76 39.79
CA SER A 86 33.57 -16.70 38.81
C SER A 86 33.17 -15.94 37.54
N ASP A 87 34.13 -15.36 36.82
CA ASP A 87 33.83 -14.63 35.58
C ASP A 87 33.36 -15.55 34.44
N ALA A 88 33.70 -16.84 34.51
CA ALA A 88 33.08 -17.89 33.71
C ALA A 88 31.57 -17.99 34.00
N ALA A 89 31.18 -18.08 35.27
CA ALA A 89 29.78 -18.13 35.69
C ALA A 89 29.01 -16.87 35.25
N LYS A 90 29.60 -15.68 35.44
CA LYS A 90 29.02 -14.39 35.00
C LYS A 90 28.83 -14.35 33.47
N THR A 91 29.80 -14.83 32.70
CA THR A 91 29.74 -14.86 31.23
C THR A 91 28.67 -15.83 30.73
N LEU A 92 28.61 -17.04 31.30
CA LEU A 92 27.57 -18.02 30.97
C LEU A 92 26.17 -17.51 31.35
N ALA A 93 26.01 -16.91 32.53
CA ALA A 93 24.73 -16.36 32.96
C ALA A 93 24.23 -15.23 32.03
N LYS A 94 25.11 -14.35 31.54
CA LYS A 94 24.76 -13.32 30.53
C LYS A 94 24.21 -13.97 29.25
N ARG A 95 24.92 -14.97 28.72
CA ARG A 95 24.50 -15.74 27.52
C ARG A 95 23.16 -16.45 27.72
N LEU A 96 22.90 -16.95 28.93
CA LEU A 96 21.66 -17.67 29.27
C LEU A 96 20.45 -16.74 29.49
N ARG A 97 20.66 -15.52 30.00
CA ARG A 97 19.63 -14.48 30.19
C ARG A 97 19.01 -14.00 28.87
N GLY A 98 19.83 -13.85 27.82
CA GLY A 98 19.36 -13.41 26.49
C GLY A 98 18.45 -14.41 25.76
N LYS A 99 18.40 -15.67 26.19
CA LYS A 99 17.61 -16.76 25.57
C LYS A 99 16.37 -17.16 26.37
N SER A 100 15.65 -16.22 26.99
CA SER A 100 14.48 -16.55 27.84
C SER A 100 13.34 -15.52 27.86
N GLN A 101 13.25 -14.61 26.89
CA GLN A 101 12.03 -13.81 26.70
C GLN A 101 11.05 -14.52 25.76
N GLY A 102 10.39 -15.57 26.27
CA GLY A 102 9.33 -16.31 25.58
C GLY A 102 8.13 -16.54 26.52
N LYS A 103 6.91 -16.39 25.99
CA LYS A 103 5.61 -16.44 26.70
C LYS A 103 5.49 -17.55 27.76
N ARG A 104 4.87 -17.23 28.91
CA ARG A 104 3.65 -17.92 29.40
C ARG A 104 2.95 -17.24 30.58
N GLU A 105 1.63 -17.12 30.44
CA GLU A 105 0.59 -16.95 31.48
C GLU A 105 0.33 -18.27 32.26
N ARG A 106 -0.51 -18.39 33.31
CA ARG A 106 -1.07 -17.50 34.37
C ARG A 106 -1.94 -18.39 35.30
N SER A 107 -1.94 -18.11 36.62
CA SER A 107 -2.99 -18.43 37.63
C SER A 107 -2.50 -17.86 38.97
N ASP A 108 -3.06 -16.84 39.62
CA ASP A 108 -4.44 -16.58 40.11
C ASP A 108 -4.64 -17.09 41.58
N ASP A 109 -5.60 -16.47 42.30
CA ASP A 109 -6.04 -16.67 43.71
C ASP A 109 -5.06 -16.13 44.82
N GLU A 110 -5.37 -15.01 45.51
CA GLU A 110 -6.21 -14.81 46.73
C GLU A 110 -5.46 -15.08 48.08
N ASP A 111 -5.19 -14.10 48.98
CA ASP A 111 -5.02 -12.63 48.80
C ASP A 111 -3.80 -12.03 49.59
N GLU A 112 -3.78 -11.36 50.77
CA GLU A 112 -4.78 -10.87 51.77
C GLU A 112 -4.14 -9.78 52.71
N ASP A 113 -4.87 -8.67 52.99
CA ASP A 113 -4.80 -7.57 54.02
C ASP A 113 -3.52 -6.83 54.56
N GLU A 114 -3.70 -5.50 54.74
CA GLU A 114 -3.15 -4.49 55.70
C GLU A 114 -1.64 -4.06 55.78
N ASP A 115 -1.32 -2.97 55.04
CA ASP A 115 -0.99 -1.61 55.57
C ASP A 115 0.42 -0.93 55.42
N GLU A 116 0.39 0.41 55.35
CA GLU A 116 1.41 1.50 55.26
C GLU A 116 2.81 1.27 54.63
N GLY A 117 2.92 1.62 53.34
CA GLY A 117 3.55 2.92 52.99
C GLY A 117 5.08 3.05 52.76
N SER A 118 5.60 2.59 51.60
CA SER A 118 6.61 3.37 50.85
C SER A 118 6.72 2.95 49.36
N GLY A 119 6.76 3.93 48.45
CA GLY A 119 6.46 3.70 47.02
C GLY A 119 7.63 3.15 46.18
N ALA A 120 7.50 1.91 45.71
CA ALA A 120 8.33 1.33 44.64
C ALA A 120 7.60 1.40 43.28
N LYS A 121 8.33 1.68 42.19
CA LYS A 121 7.77 1.66 40.83
C LYS A 121 7.58 0.23 40.34
N ILE A 122 6.36 -0.29 40.48
CA ILE A 122 5.91 -1.53 39.87
C ILE A 122 5.90 -1.35 38.35
N SER A 123 6.38 -2.36 37.60
CA SER A 123 6.31 -2.37 36.14
C SER A 123 4.91 -2.75 35.67
N GLU A 124 4.20 -1.81 35.07
CA GLU A 124 2.81 -1.96 34.63
C GLU A 124 2.64 -3.05 33.55
N PRO A 125 1.43 -3.64 33.41
CA PRO A 125 1.07 -4.49 32.27
C PRO A 125 1.25 -3.74 30.94
N LYS A 126 1.52 -4.46 29.84
CA LYS A 126 1.57 -3.82 28.50
C LYS A 126 0.22 -3.16 28.20
N PRO A 127 0.16 -1.85 27.88
CA PRO A 127 -1.10 -1.17 27.61
C PRO A 127 -1.84 -1.76 26.40
N SER A 128 -3.18 -1.81 26.52
CA SER A 128 -4.10 -2.15 25.42
C SER A 128 -3.94 -1.21 24.22
N LYS A 129 -4.49 -1.55 23.04
CA LYS A 129 -4.49 -0.62 21.88
C LYS A 129 -5.04 0.76 22.27
N LYS A 130 -6.20 0.79 22.93
CA LYS A 130 -6.78 2.00 23.52
C LYS A 130 -5.87 2.73 24.51
N HIS A 131 -5.18 2.04 25.43
CA HIS A 131 -4.23 2.70 26.32
C HIS A 131 -3.00 3.23 25.57
N LYS A 132 -2.50 2.56 24.52
CA LYS A 132 -1.44 3.10 23.66
C LYS A 132 -1.88 4.35 22.89
N ALA A 133 -3.12 4.36 22.40
CA ALA A 133 -3.70 5.53 21.74
C ALA A 133 -3.85 6.71 22.73
N ALA A 134 -4.40 6.44 23.92
CA ALA A 134 -4.48 7.39 25.04
C ALA A 134 -3.09 7.95 25.44
N ASP A 135 -2.12 7.07 25.68
CA ASP A 135 -0.71 7.40 25.94
C ASP A 135 -0.12 8.33 24.88
N ARG A 136 -0.35 8.03 23.59
CA ARG A 136 0.12 8.83 22.46
C ARG A 136 -0.59 10.18 22.40
N VAL A 137 -1.90 10.26 22.73
CA VAL A 137 -2.65 11.52 22.84
C VAL A 137 -2.10 12.38 23.99
N GLU A 138 -1.99 11.84 25.20
CA GLU A 138 -1.52 12.57 26.38
C GLU A 138 -0.11 13.14 26.19
N LYS A 139 0.77 12.41 25.48
CA LYS A 139 2.16 12.83 25.21
C LYS A 139 2.27 13.96 24.16
N HIS A 140 1.28 14.15 23.27
CA HIS A 140 1.31 15.17 22.22
C HIS A 140 0.39 16.38 22.47
N GLN A 141 -0.53 16.33 23.44
CA GLN A 141 -1.53 17.39 23.70
C GLN A 141 -0.95 18.65 24.39
N SER A 142 0.02 19.31 23.75
CA SER A 142 0.77 20.46 24.28
C SER A 142 -0.04 21.76 24.47
N LYS A 143 -1.13 21.96 23.72
CA LYS A 143 -1.83 23.26 23.63
C LYS A 143 -3.02 23.43 24.59
N LEU A 144 -3.55 22.36 25.18
CA LEU A 144 -4.69 22.47 26.11
C LEU A 144 -4.20 22.30 27.55
N LYS A 145 -4.62 23.21 28.45
CA LYS A 145 -4.62 22.90 29.89
C LYS A 145 -5.70 21.84 30.14
N VAL A 146 -5.32 20.58 29.98
CA VAL A 146 -6.06 19.46 30.57
C VAL A 146 -5.95 19.63 32.08
N TYR A 147 -6.93 20.33 32.66
CA TYR A 147 -7.28 20.05 34.04
C TYR A 147 -7.75 18.60 34.00
N LYS A 148 -6.89 17.68 34.43
CA LYS A 148 -7.35 16.40 34.93
C LYS A 148 -8.47 16.74 35.91
N GLY A 149 -9.69 16.28 35.62
CA GLY A 149 -10.62 16.02 36.72
C GLY A 149 -9.85 15.17 37.71
N ILE A 150 -9.97 15.47 39.01
CA ILE A 150 -9.25 14.76 40.09
C ILE A 150 -9.17 13.27 39.69
N ASP A 151 -7.96 12.68 39.65
CA ASP A 151 -7.70 11.32 39.12
C ASP A 151 -8.35 10.26 40.04
N ILE A 152 -9.68 10.29 40.10
CA ILE A 152 -10.55 9.44 40.90
C ILE A 152 -10.70 8.14 40.14
N PRO A 153 -10.21 7.01 40.67
CA PRO A 153 -10.46 5.72 40.05
C PRO A 153 -11.96 5.44 40.11
N PHE A 154 -12.58 5.22 38.95
CA PHE A 154 -13.95 4.74 38.90
C PHE A 154 -14.09 3.45 39.70
N SER A 155 -15.11 3.34 40.55
CA SER A 155 -15.48 2.05 41.16
C SER A 155 -15.91 1.05 40.07
N ASP A 156 -15.87 -0.25 40.34
CA ASP A 156 -16.28 -1.24 39.33
C ASP A 156 -17.75 -1.15 38.93
N LYS A 157 -18.60 -0.60 39.82
CA LYS A 157 -19.99 -0.22 39.52
C LYS A 157 -20.05 0.89 38.47
N GLU A 158 -19.20 1.91 38.60
CA GLU A 158 -19.10 3.01 37.62
C GLU A 158 -18.44 2.58 36.32
N LYS A 159 -17.35 1.78 36.36
CA LYS A 159 -16.75 1.18 35.17
C LYS A 159 -17.80 0.42 34.35
N LYS A 160 -18.60 -0.43 35.01
CA LYS A 160 -19.68 -1.21 34.39
C LYS A 160 -20.81 -0.32 33.85
N ALA A 161 -21.19 0.73 34.59
CA ALA A 161 -22.19 1.69 34.13
C ALA A 161 -21.72 2.47 32.88
N ILE A 162 -20.46 2.91 32.85
CA ILE A 162 -19.82 3.58 31.71
C ILE A 162 -19.77 2.64 30.50
N GLN A 163 -19.33 1.39 30.68
CA GLN A 163 -19.30 0.37 29.61
C GLN A 163 -20.69 0.15 29.00
N VAL A 164 -21.72 -0.06 29.83
CA VAL A 164 -23.12 -0.21 29.38
C VAL A 164 -23.61 1.06 28.67
N GLN A 165 -23.25 2.24 29.15
CA GLN A 165 -23.68 3.50 28.52
C GLN A 165 -22.95 3.78 27.20
N VAL A 166 -21.68 3.37 27.05
CA VAL A 166 -20.94 3.42 25.77
C VAL A 166 -21.57 2.47 24.74
N ALA A 167 -21.92 1.25 25.14
CA ALA A 167 -22.62 0.31 24.26
C ALA A 167 -23.98 0.88 23.80
N ARG A 168 -24.78 1.42 24.73
CA ARG A 168 -26.05 2.10 24.43
C ARG A 168 -25.88 3.29 23.49
N ALA A 169 -24.86 4.13 23.72
CA ALA A 169 -24.59 5.29 22.88
C ALA A 169 -24.17 4.88 21.46
N THR A 170 -23.31 3.87 21.33
CA THR A 170 -22.81 3.35 20.05
C THR A 170 -23.95 2.81 19.18
N ALA A 171 -24.79 1.94 19.75
CA ALA A 171 -25.97 1.39 19.07
C ALA A 171 -27.00 2.47 18.74
N SER A 172 -27.34 3.35 19.68
CA SER A 172 -28.37 4.40 19.49
C SER A 172 -27.95 5.44 18.44
N ALA A 173 -26.68 5.86 18.44
CA ALA A 173 -26.16 6.84 17.49
C ALA A 173 -25.73 6.23 16.13
N ARG A 174 -25.73 4.90 15.99
CA ARG A 174 -25.28 4.14 14.81
C ARG A 174 -23.85 4.52 14.40
N LEU A 175 -22.93 4.31 15.35
CA LEU A 175 -21.49 4.54 15.17
C LEU A 175 -20.76 3.20 14.96
N PRO A 176 -19.71 3.13 14.12
CA PRO A 176 -18.82 1.96 14.07
C PRO A 176 -18.08 1.83 15.40
N ASP A 177 -17.92 0.62 15.95
CA ASP A 177 -17.26 0.42 17.26
C ASP A 177 -15.85 1.06 17.35
N GLN A 178 -15.12 1.11 16.23
CA GLN A 178 -13.82 1.78 16.08
C GLN A 178 -13.85 3.27 16.52
N TRP A 179 -15.02 3.92 16.59
CA TRP A 179 -15.18 5.31 17.07
C TRP A 179 -14.60 5.52 18.47
N ILE A 180 -14.63 4.50 19.32
CA ILE A 180 -14.18 4.58 20.72
C ILE A 180 -12.64 4.58 20.87
N GLU A 181 -11.91 4.35 19.76
CA GLU A 181 -10.45 4.40 19.67
C GLU A 181 -9.93 5.57 18.82
N ASP A 182 -10.80 6.38 18.18
CA ASP A 182 -10.34 7.51 17.37
C ASP A 182 -9.68 8.61 18.23
N PRO A 183 -8.51 9.17 17.83
CA PRO A 183 -7.80 10.13 18.67
C PRO A 183 -8.57 11.41 19.00
N GLU A 184 -9.44 11.91 18.11
CA GLU A 184 -10.24 13.12 18.41
C GLU A 184 -11.41 12.79 19.36
N VAL A 185 -11.95 11.58 19.30
CA VAL A 185 -12.92 11.10 20.29
C VAL A 185 -12.25 10.94 21.66
N LEU A 186 -11.03 10.37 21.72
CA LEU A 186 -10.27 10.26 22.97
C LEU A 186 -9.95 11.65 23.55
N LYS A 187 -9.38 12.57 22.74
CA LYS A 187 -9.14 13.98 23.10
C LYS A 187 -10.40 14.64 23.66
N LEU A 188 -11.55 14.45 23.02
CA LEU A 188 -12.84 14.98 23.47
C LEU A 188 -13.28 14.38 24.82
N MET A 189 -13.15 13.07 25.02
CA MET A 189 -13.49 12.41 26.30
C MET A 189 -12.67 12.96 27.47
N TYR A 190 -11.38 13.24 27.29
CA TYR A 190 -10.53 13.91 28.29
C TYR A 190 -10.99 15.34 28.65
N MET A 191 -11.71 16.03 27.76
CA MET A 191 -12.26 17.36 28.03
C MET A 191 -13.61 17.32 28.77
N MET A 192 -14.33 16.18 28.73
CA MET A 192 -15.67 16.07 29.31
C MET A 192 -15.66 16.16 30.84
N ARG A 193 -16.66 16.83 31.39
CA ARG A 193 -16.94 16.96 32.84
C ARG A 193 -18.44 16.89 33.08
N THR A 194 -18.85 16.93 34.35
CA THR A 194 -20.27 16.93 34.79
C THR A 194 -21.14 18.04 34.17
N LYS A 195 -20.54 19.11 33.61
CA LYS A 195 -21.23 20.18 32.88
C LYS A 195 -20.96 20.22 31.36
N ALA A 196 -20.47 19.13 30.76
CA ALA A 196 -20.23 19.05 29.32
C ALA A 196 -21.46 19.37 28.46
N LEU A 197 -22.66 18.96 28.90
CA LEU A 197 -23.93 19.20 28.18
C LEU A 197 -24.22 20.70 27.97
N ASP A 198 -23.71 21.57 28.85
CA ASP A 198 -23.90 23.03 28.75
C ASP A 198 -23.02 23.66 27.63
N VAL A 199 -22.06 22.90 27.09
CA VAL A 199 -21.03 23.37 26.13
C VAL A 199 -21.07 22.62 24.77
N ILE A 200 -21.62 21.41 24.74
CA ILE A 200 -21.70 20.59 23.51
C ILE A 200 -22.53 21.31 22.42
N PRO A 201 -21.97 21.52 21.20
CA PRO A 201 -22.63 22.30 20.17
C PRO A 201 -23.81 21.56 19.52
N SER A 202 -24.90 22.27 19.25
CA SER A 202 -26.03 21.73 18.50
C SER A 202 -25.65 21.36 17.05
N ARG A 203 -26.41 20.46 16.42
CA ARG A 203 -26.15 20.01 15.03
C ARG A 203 -26.03 21.16 14.01
N LYS A 204 -26.74 22.27 14.24
CA LYS A 204 -26.70 23.48 13.40
C LYS A 204 -25.39 24.26 13.56
N VAL A 205 -24.85 24.32 14.79
CA VAL A 205 -23.58 25.00 15.11
C VAL A 205 -22.39 24.17 14.63
N LEU A 206 -22.40 22.85 14.88
CA LEU A 206 -21.38 21.91 14.43
C LEU A 206 -21.29 21.86 12.90
N GLY A 207 -22.39 21.52 12.22
CA GLY A 207 -22.48 21.46 10.75
C GLY A 207 -22.60 22.82 10.05
N GLY A 208 -22.12 23.88 10.69
CA GLY A 208 -22.25 25.27 10.26
C GLY A 208 -21.04 26.09 10.66
N ARG A 209 -21.12 26.80 11.78
CA ARG A 209 -20.07 27.72 12.25
C ARG A 209 -18.75 26.99 12.53
N LEU A 210 -18.75 25.95 13.35
CA LEU A 210 -17.52 25.26 13.77
C LEU A 210 -16.83 24.58 12.58
N LEU A 211 -17.58 23.91 11.71
CA LEU A 211 -17.03 23.35 10.46
C LEU A 211 -16.45 24.42 9.53
N LYS A 212 -16.98 25.64 9.51
CA LYS A 212 -16.41 26.75 8.72
C LYS A 212 -15.11 27.27 9.34
N GLU A 213 -15.03 27.34 10.67
CA GLU A 213 -13.85 27.80 11.41
C GLU A 213 -12.69 26.81 11.27
N GLU A 214 -12.90 25.53 11.60
CA GLU A 214 -11.88 24.49 11.45
C GLU A 214 -11.50 24.27 9.98
N SER A 215 -12.46 24.30 9.05
CA SER A 215 -12.11 24.24 7.63
C SER A 215 -11.31 25.45 7.16
N LYS A 216 -11.42 26.63 7.80
CA LYS A 216 -10.56 27.77 7.45
C LYS A 216 -9.12 27.50 7.90
N ARG A 217 -8.90 27.03 9.14
CA ARG A 217 -7.56 26.61 9.61
C ARG A 217 -6.90 25.64 8.64
N VAL A 218 -7.63 24.60 8.22
CA VAL A 218 -7.11 23.59 7.28
C VAL A 218 -6.85 24.15 5.88
N GLU A 219 -7.64 25.13 5.44
CA GLU A 219 -7.41 25.83 4.17
C GLU A 219 -6.18 26.74 4.25
N ASP A 220 -6.01 27.46 5.37
CA ASP A 220 -4.85 28.33 5.63
C ASP A 220 -3.55 27.48 5.71
N GLU A 221 -3.55 26.37 6.45
CA GLU A 221 -2.44 25.39 6.51
C GLU A 221 -2.10 24.80 5.13
N LEU A 222 -3.09 24.60 4.26
CA LEU A 222 -2.88 24.09 2.90
C LEU A 222 -2.30 25.17 1.97
N VAL A 223 -2.68 26.43 2.15
CA VAL A 223 -2.06 27.57 1.44
C VAL A 223 -0.60 27.75 1.86
N GLU A 224 -0.28 27.67 3.15
CA GLU A 224 1.11 27.74 3.64
C GLU A 224 1.99 26.61 3.11
N ARG A 225 1.45 25.40 2.95
CA ARG A 225 2.20 24.24 2.42
C ARG A 225 2.43 24.30 0.90
N LEU A 226 1.50 24.86 0.14
CA LEU A 226 1.55 24.87 -1.33
C LEU A 226 2.19 26.14 -1.92
N GLU A 227 2.37 27.19 -1.12
CA GLU A 227 3.03 28.43 -1.55
C GLU A 227 4.43 28.16 -2.14
N GLY A 228 4.65 28.68 -3.35
CA GLY A 228 5.91 28.52 -4.09
C GLY A 228 6.20 27.13 -4.65
N GLN A 229 5.33 26.14 -4.42
CA GLN A 229 5.55 24.76 -4.89
C GLN A 229 5.18 24.56 -6.36
N TYR A 230 5.98 23.75 -7.07
CA TYR A 230 5.57 23.13 -8.33
C TYR A 230 4.64 21.96 -8.06
N VAL A 231 3.47 21.95 -8.69
CA VAL A 231 2.43 20.94 -8.42
C VAL A 231 1.89 20.29 -9.70
N THR A 232 1.51 19.02 -9.58
CA THR A 232 0.72 18.33 -10.60
C THR A 232 -0.76 18.40 -10.22
N LEU A 233 -1.58 19.05 -11.05
CA LEU A 233 -3.02 19.10 -10.87
C LEU A 233 -3.67 17.87 -11.51
N THR A 234 -4.65 17.28 -10.84
CA THR A 234 -5.28 16.02 -11.27
C THR A 234 -6.80 16.08 -11.08
N CYS A 235 -7.55 15.74 -12.13
CA CYS A 235 -9.02 15.74 -12.10
C CYS A 235 -9.58 14.35 -12.42
N ASP A 236 -10.56 13.92 -11.64
CA ASP A 236 -11.27 12.63 -11.79
C ASP A 236 -12.75 12.80 -11.39
N GLY A 237 -13.62 11.86 -11.77
CA GLY A 237 -15.07 12.00 -11.64
C GLY A 237 -15.75 10.87 -10.84
N VAL A 238 -16.61 11.24 -9.90
CA VAL A 238 -17.50 10.30 -9.19
C VAL A 238 -18.97 10.73 -9.30
N LYS A 239 -19.86 9.76 -9.53
CA LYS A 239 -21.30 9.98 -9.36
C LYS A 239 -21.70 9.62 -7.94
N ASP A 240 -22.38 10.55 -7.27
CA ASP A 240 -22.80 10.37 -5.88
C ASP A 240 -24.18 9.70 -5.74
N VAL A 241 -24.69 9.61 -4.51
CA VAL A 241 -25.99 8.99 -4.20
C VAL A 241 -27.19 9.77 -4.77
N ASN A 242 -27.06 11.07 -5.02
CA ASN A 242 -28.07 11.88 -5.71
C ASN A 242 -28.04 11.67 -7.24
N LYS A 243 -26.96 11.07 -7.77
CA LYS A 243 -26.54 11.06 -9.18
C LYS A 243 -25.90 12.38 -9.64
N ASP A 244 -25.55 13.27 -8.71
CA ASP A 244 -24.74 14.46 -9.01
C ASP A 244 -23.36 13.96 -9.50
N SER A 245 -22.84 14.56 -10.58
CA SER A 245 -21.52 14.25 -11.14
C SER A 245 -20.50 15.20 -10.54
N LEU A 246 -19.76 14.71 -9.54
CA LEU A 246 -18.76 15.46 -8.80
C LEU A 246 -17.37 15.19 -9.36
N VAL A 247 -16.56 16.24 -9.52
CA VAL A 247 -15.16 16.14 -9.95
C VAL A 247 -14.27 16.46 -8.75
N GLY A 248 -13.40 15.50 -8.39
CA GLY A 248 -12.32 15.76 -7.46
C GLY A 248 -11.19 16.48 -8.20
N VAL A 249 -10.84 17.68 -7.73
CA VAL A 249 -9.68 18.43 -8.20
C VAL A 249 -8.63 18.36 -7.10
N SER A 250 -7.50 17.71 -7.38
CA SER A 250 -6.41 17.53 -6.42
C SER A 250 -5.09 18.03 -6.98
N VAL A 251 -4.21 18.53 -6.10
CA VAL A 251 -2.80 18.78 -6.43
C VAL A 251 -1.90 17.79 -5.72
N SER A 252 -0.88 17.30 -6.41
CA SER A 252 0.20 16.52 -5.83
C SER A 252 1.43 17.40 -5.61
N ALA A 253 1.90 17.43 -4.36
CA ALA A 253 3.17 18.05 -3.92
C ALA A 253 3.85 17.08 -2.93
N ASP A 254 5.17 16.94 -2.96
CA ASP A 254 5.95 15.95 -2.16
C ASP A 254 5.41 14.51 -2.24
N PHE A 255 4.89 14.09 -3.40
CA PHE A 255 4.15 12.83 -3.58
C PHE A 255 2.98 12.65 -2.59
N LYS A 256 2.28 13.73 -2.26
CA LYS A 256 1.07 13.71 -1.42
C LYS A 256 -0.07 14.42 -2.17
N PRO A 257 -1.21 13.76 -2.41
CA PRO A 257 -2.36 14.37 -3.05
C PRO A 257 -3.22 15.14 -2.05
N TYR A 258 -3.52 16.41 -2.34
CA TYR A 258 -4.38 17.29 -1.56
C TYR A 258 -5.61 17.68 -2.37
N LEU A 259 -6.82 17.40 -1.86
CA LEU A 259 -8.08 17.87 -2.44
C LEU A 259 -8.13 19.40 -2.36
N VAL A 260 -8.08 20.08 -3.51
CA VAL A 260 -8.18 21.55 -3.58
C VAL A 260 -9.60 22.04 -3.81
N GLN A 261 -10.42 21.28 -4.54
CA GLN A 261 -11.83 21.61 -4.81
C GLN A 261 -12.66 20.35 -5.10
N LEU A 262 -13.89 20.28 -4.59
CA LEU A 262 -14.89 19.30 -5.01
C LEU A 262 -15.91 19.99 -5.93
N TYR A 263 -15.63 19.95 -7.23
CA TYR A 263 -16.41 20.62 -8.26
C TYR A 263 -17.67 19.82 -8.62
N ASN A 264 -18.72 20.48 -9.14
CA ASN A 264 -19.98 19.84 -9.55
C ASN A 264 -20.21 20.02 -11.05
N ALA A 265 -19.77 19.04 -11.85
CA ALA A 265 -19.86 19.02 -13.31
C ALA A 265 -21.20 18.46 -13.83
N THR A 266 -22.28 18.49 -13.04
CA THR A 266 -23.58 17.91 -13.44
C THR A 266 -24.25 18.70 -14.58
N ALA A 267 -23.96 19.99 -14.71
CA ALA A 267 -24.48 20.84 -15.78
C ALA A 267 -23.54 20.91 -17.01
N ASP A 268 -22.34 20.34 -16.90
CA ASP A 268 -21.26 20.52 -17.87
C ASP A 268 -21.45 19.62 -19.08
N LYS A 269 -21.06 20.13 -20.25
CA LYS A 269 -20.96 19.32 -21.46
C LYS A 269 -19.61 18.61 -21.45
N LYS A 270 -19.61 17.31 -21.78
CA LYS A 270 -18.38 16.52 -22.00
C LYS A 270 -17.78 16.73 -23.41
N ASP A 271 -17.86 17.95 -23.95
CA ASP A 271 -17.17 18.33 -25.19
C ASP A 271 -15.81 18.97 -24.90
N GLY A 272 -14.90 18.94 -25.90
CA GLY A 272 -13.51 19.34 -25.69
C GLY A 272 -13.33 20.81 -25.30
N ASP A 273 -14.22 21.71 -25.75
CA ASP A 273 -14.17 23.13 -25.42
C ASP A 273 -14.61 23.38 -23.97
N SER A 274 -15.71 22.77 -23.56
CA SER A 274 -16.22 22.86 -22.18
C SER A 274 -15.23 22.26 -21.18
N MET A 275 -14.61 21.11 -21.53
CA MET A 275 -13.57 20.49 -20.71
C MET A 275 -12.28 21.34 -20.65
N CYS A 276 -11.88 21.99 -21.76
CA CYS A 276 -10.74 22.91 -21.76
C CYS A 276 -10.98 24.11 -20.83
N ASN A 277 -12.13 24.79 -20.99
CA ASN A 277 -12.52 25.93 -20.15
C ASN A 277 -12.60 25.56 -18.66
N ALA A 278 -13.08 24.35 -18.34
CA ALA A 278 -13.10 23.83 -16.98
C ALA A 278 -11.68 23.62 -16.43
N TYR A 279 -10.77 23.04 -17.22
CA TYR A 279 -9.37 22.86 -16.81
C TYR A 279 -8.63 24.18 -16.59
N GLU A 280 -8.81 25.16 -17.47
CA GLU A 280 -8.24 26.51 -17.28
C GLU A 280 -8.76 27.14 -15.97
N THR A 281 -10.07 27.10 -15.75
CA THR A 281 -10.69 27.60 -14.51
C THR A 281 -10.15 26.88 -13.26
N MET A 282 -9.94 25.56 -13.32
CA MET A 282 -9.38 24.77 -12.22
C MET A 282 -7.91 25.10 -11.95
N ILE A 283 -7.11 25.34 -12.99
CA ILE A 283 -5.71 25.75 -12.87
C ILE A 283 -5.63 27.15 -12.26
N ASP A 284 -6.29 28.14 -12.87
CA ASP A 284 -6.18 29.55 -12.47
C ASP A 284 -6.71 29.77 -11.05
N SER A 285 -7.81 29.10 -10.67
CA SER A 285 -8.34 29.19 -9.30
C SER A 285 -7.47 28.45 -8.27
N THR A 286 -6.71 27.44 -8.68
CA THR A 286 -5.76 26.73 -7.80
C THR A 286 -4.49 27.58 -7.59
N GLU A 287 -3.85 28.03 -8.66
CA GLU A 287 -2.63 28.87 -8.59
C GLU A 287 -2.90 30.16 -7.80
N LYS A 288 -3.98 30.87 -8.13
CA LYS A 288 -4.38 32.12 -7.46
C LYS A 288 -4.69 31.95 -5.98
N LYS A 289 -5.24 30.80 -5.57
CA LYS A 289 -5.69 30.57 -4.18
C LYS A 289 -4.57 30.04 -3.29
N TYR A 290 -3.80 29.07 -3.76
CA TYR A 290 -2.75 28.42 -2.98
C TYR A 290 -1.35 28.98 -3.23
N ARG A 291 -1.20 29.93 -4.18
CA ARG A 291 0.07 30.58 -4.55
C ARG A 291 1.15 29.56 -4.97
N CYS A 292 0.68 28.49 -5.61
CA CYS A 292 1.48 27.41 -6.19
C CYS A 292 1.57 27.56 -7.71
N THR A 293 2.48 26.82 -8.35
CA THR A 293 2.63 26.78 -9.81
C THR A 293 2.26 25.40 -10.31
N VAL A 294 1.14 25.29 -11.04
CA VAL A 294 0.75 24.07 -11.75
C VAL A 294 1.68 23.92 -12.94
N VAL A 295 2.49 22.86 -12.93
CA VAL A 295 3.40 22.50 -14.03
C VAL A 295 2.80 21.43 -14.95
N ALA A 296 1.89 20.61 -14.42
CA ALA A 296 1.32 19.47 -15.14
C ALA A 296 -0.17 19.23 -14.83
N LEU A 297 -0.91 18.67 -15.79
CA LEU A 297 -2.30 18.25 -15.66
C LEU A 297 -2.49 16.78 -16.05
N GLY A 298 -3.03 16.00 -15.12
CA GLY A 298 -3.42 14.60 -15.31
C GLY A 298 -4.93 14.38 -15.23
N THR A 299 -5.54 13.82 -16.26
CA THR A 299 -6.97 13.43 -16.21
C THR A 299 -7.22 12.05 -16.84
N ASP A 300 -8.43 11.51 -16.64
CA ASP A 300 -8.88 10.26 -17.27
C ASP A 300 -8.83 10.33 -18.80
N ASN A 301 -8.83 9.17 -19.47
CA ASN A 301 -8.68 9.12 -20.94
C ASN A 301 -10.01 9.00 -21.70
N ASP A 302 -11.08 9.50 -21.09
CA ASP A 302 -12.39 9.77 -21.72
C ASP A 302 -12.24 10.76 -22.89
N GLY A 303 -13.16 10.68 -23.87
CA GLY A 303 -13.07 11.44 -25.11
C GLY A 303 -13.17 12.96 -24.92
N GLY A 304 -13.96 13.42 -23.96
CA GLY A 304 -14.07 14.83 -23.59
C GLY A 304 -12.82 15.30 -22.86
N SER A 305 -12.36 14.54 -21.86
CA SER A 305 -11.14 14.84 -21.10
C SER A 305 -9.89 14.91 -21.99
N ARG A 306 -9.73 13.96 -22.92
CA ARG A 306 -8.62 13.98 -23.88
C ARG A 306 -8.74 15.14 -24.88
N ALA A 307 -9.93 15.43 -25.41
CA ALA A 307 -10.12 16.59 -26.30
C ALA A 307 -9.82 17.91 -25.57
N GLY A 308 -10.23 18.04 -24.30
CA GLY A 308 -9.90 19.16 -23.43
C GLY A 308 -8.40 19.33 -23.19
N ARG A 309 -7.68 18.25 -22.85
CA ARG A 309 -6.20 18.29 -22.73
C ARG A 309 -5.53 18.69 -24.03
N VAL A 310 -5.99 18.18 -25.18
CA VAL A 310 -5.43 18.54 -26.49
C VAL A 310 -5.61 20.03 -26.80
N LYS A 311 -6.79 20.61 -26.52
CA LYS A 311 -7.02 22.05 -26.70
C LYS A 311 -6.20 22.89 -25.71
N LEU A 312 -6.15 22.47 -24.44
CA LEU A 312 -5.35 23.13 -23.42
C LEU A 312 -3.85 23.18 -23.79
N GLY A 313 -3.32 22.12 -24.42
CA GLY A 313 -1.92 22.07 -24.87
C GLY A 313 -1.56 23.06 -25.99
N ILE A 314 -2.56 23.59 -26.71
CA ILE A 314 -2.37 24.63 -27.73
C ILE A 314 -2.41 26.02 -27.08
N ILE A 315 -3.30 26.22 -26.10
CA ILE A 315 -3.50 27.51 -25.40
C ILE A 315 -2.42 27.75 -24.34
N ARG A 316 -2.00 26.68 -23.63
CA ARG A 316 -1.01 26.69 -22.55
C ARG A 316 0.13 25.70 -22.83
N PRO A 317 0.93 25.92 -23.90
CA PRO A 317 1.95 24.96 -24.36
C PRO A 317 3.04 24.67 -23.33
N TRP A 318 3.22 25.51 -22.31
CA TRP A 318 4.17 25.29 -21.21
C TRP A 318 3.76 24.18 -20.23
N LEU A 319 2.50 23.76 -20.22
CA LEU A 319 2.02 22.69 -19.31
C LEU A 319 2.36 21.30 -19.83
N PHE A 320 2.75 20.40 -18.92
CA PHE A 320 2.90 18.97 -19.20
C PHE A 320 1.54 18.25 -19.06
N LEU A 321 1.04 17.63 -20.13
CA LEU A 321 -0.34 17.11 -20.18
C LEU A 321 -0.34 15.61 -20.46
N PHE A 322 -0.91 14.81 -19.55
CA PHE A 322 -0.84 13.35 -19.65
C PHE A 322 -2.19 12.66 -19.36
N PRO A 323 -2.45 11.49 -19.99
CA PRO A 323 -3.52 10.59 -19.53
C PRO A 323 -3.10 9.89 -18.24
N CYS A 324 -4.04 9.65 -17.32
CA CYS A 324 -3.80 8.85 -16.12
C CYS A 324 -3.15 7.49 -16.46
N GLY A 325 -1.92 7.25 -15.98
CA GLY A 325 -1.16 6.03 -16.25
C GLY A 325 -1.84 4.77 -15.71
N ALA A 326 -2.41 4.86 -14.50
CA ALA A 326 -3.21 3.79 -13.91
C ALA A 326 -4.36 3.35 -14.84
N HIS A 327 -5.02 4.32 -15.48
CA HIS A 327 -6.08 4.05 -16.46
C HIS A 327 -5.54 3.49 -17.79
N GLN A 328 -4.28 3.78 -18.17
CA GLN A 328 -3.68 3.13 -19.35
C GLN A 328 -3.31 1.67 -19.09
N GLY A 329 -2.72 1.33 -17.93
CA GLY A 329 -2.46 -0.07 -17.55
C GLY A 329 -3.75 -0.89 -17.46
N GLN A 330 -4.79 -0.31 -16.86
CA GLN A 330 -6.17 -0.77 -16.89
C GLN A 330 -6.68 -1.09 -18.32
N LEU A 331 -6.44 -0.21 -19.30
CA LEU A 331 -6.86 -0.43 -20.69
C LEU A 331 -5.96 -1.41 -21.47
N VAL A 332 -4.71 -1.63 -21.05
CA VAL A 332 -3.86 -2.72 -21.58
C VAL A 332 -4.45 -4.08 -21.21
N LEU A 333 -5.04 -4.24 -20.02
CA LEU A 333 -5.75 -5.47 -19.64
C LEU A 333 -6.98 -5.72 -20.54
N ALA A 334 -7.69 -4.66 -20.94
CA ALA A 334 -8.78 -4.75 -21.90
C ALA A 334 -8.29 -5.20 -23.29
N ASP A 335 -7.16 -4.65 -23.76
CA ASP A 335 -6.53 -5.06 -25.01
C ASP A 335 -6.04 -6.51 -24.99
N TYR A 336 -5.49 -6.99 -23.86
CA TYR A 336 -5.12 -8.39 -23.68
C TYR A 336 -6.30 -9.33 -23.96
N PHE A 337 -7.48 -9.04 -23.39
CA PHE A 337 -8.66 -9.87 -23.64
C PHE A 337 -9.23 -9.74 -25.07
N LYS A 338 -8.98 -8.63 -25.79
CA LYS A 338 -9.24 -8.56 -27.24
C LYS A 338 -8.28 -9.43 -28.05
N CYS A 339 -7.02 -9.50 -27.62
CA CYS A 339 -5.96 -10.21 -28.34
C CYS A 339 -5.86 -11.70 -27.97
N CYS A 340 -6.41 -12.10 -26.81
CA CYS A 340 -6.45 -13.49 -26.33
C CYS A 340 -7.89 -13.93 -25.97
N PRO A 341 -8.69 -14.39 -26.94
CA PRO A 341 -10.04 -14.92 -26.68
C PRO A 341 -10.03 -16.11 -25.70
N GLU A 342 -9.02 -16.98 -25.77
CA GLU A 342 -8.82 -18.10 -24.85
C GLU A 342 -8.63 -17.64 -23.39
N GLY A 343 -7.89 -16.56 -23.17
CA GLY A 343 -7.73 -15.94 -21.86
C GLY A 343 -9.03 -15.28 -21.36
N ALA A 344 -9.82 -14.70 -22.27
CA ALA A 344 -11.13 -14.11 -21.95
C ALA A 344 -12.18 -15.16 -21.58
N GLU A 345 -12.19 -16.31 -22.27
CA GLU A 345 -13.04 -17.48 -21.97
C GLU A 345 -12.61 -18.15 -20.65
N THR A 346 -11.31 -18.37 -20.45
CA THR A 346 -10.77 -18.95 -19.22
C THR A 346 -11.05 -18.06 -17.99
N SER A 347 -10.98 -16.73 -18.15
CA SER A 347 -11.41 -15.77 -17.12
C SER A 347 -12.90 -15.86 -16.80
N GLU A 348 -13.74 -16.15 -17.81
CA GLU A 348 -15.18 -16.36 -17.61
C GLU A 348 -15.46 -17.63 -16.80
N ASP A 349 -14.80 -18.73 -17.17
CA ASP A 349 -14.87 -20.03 -16.50
C ASP A 349 -14.42 -19.94 -15.03
N ALA A 350 -13.27 -19.30 -14.79
CA ALA A 350 -12.78 -19.03 -13.44
C ALA A 350 -13.77 -18.19 -12.62
N THR A 351 -14.33 -17.14 -13.22
CA THR A 351 -15.35 -16.28 -12.61
C THR A 351 -16.67 -17.03 -12.33
N ASP A 352 -17.04 -18.03 -13.15
CA ASP A 352 -18.22 -18.87 -12.91
C ASP A 352 -18.00 -19.84 -11.75
N ILE A 353 -16.83 -20.48 -11.64
CA ILE A 353 -16.48 -21.35 -10.51
C ILE A 353 -16.47 -20.54 -9.20
N ILE A 354 -15.76 -19.41 -9.17
CA ILE A 354 -15.71 -18.48 -8.04
C ILE A 354 -17.11 -17.99 -7.65
N GLY A 355 -17.93 -17.67 -8.65
CA GLY A 355 -19.30 -17.20 -8.45
C GLY A 355 -20.23 -18.28 -7.93
N TRP A 356 -20.16 -19.48 -8.48
CA TRP A 356 -20.92 -20.65 -8.06
C TRP A 356 -20.66 -20.99 -6.59
N LEU A 357 -19.38 -21.17 -6.23
CA LEU A 357 -18.96 -21.52 -4.87
C LEU A 357 -19.37 -20.44 -3.85
N ASN A 358 -19.31 -19.16 -4.19
CA ASN A 358 -19.76 -18.11 -3.28
C ASN A 358 -21.28 -17.91 -3.19
N ASN A 359 -22.04 -18.30 -4.22
CA ASN A 359 -23.50 -18.19 -4.20
C ASN A 359 -24.19 -19.45 -3.63
N HIS A 360 -23.57 -20.64 -3.73
CA HIS A 360 -24.16 -21.90 -3.30
C HIS A 360 -23.52 -22.43 -1.99
N GLY A 361 -24.06 -21.97 -0.86
CA GLY A 361 -23.45 -22.17 0.45
C GLY A 361 -23.27 -23.64 0.88
N TYR A 362 -24.19 -24.53 0.51
CA TYR A 362 -24.12 -25.95 0.90
C TYR A 362 -23.07 -26.71 0.07
N VAL A 363 -22.99 -26.43 -1.24
CA VAL A 363 -21.88 -26.88 -2.09
C VAL A 363 -20.54 -26.38 -1.55
N ARG A 364 -20.46 -25.10 -1.13
CA ARG A 364 -19.23 -24.52 -0.59
C ARG A 364 -18.72 -25.23 0.65
N VAL A 365 -19.59 -25.65 1.57
CA VAL A 365 -19.19 -26.42 2.77
C VAL A 365 -18.47 -27.72 2.34
N ILE A 366 -19.02 -28.46 1.38
CA ILE A 366 -18.44 -29.73 0.92
C ILE A 366 -17.02 -29.55 0.34
N PHE A 367 -16.74 -28.42 -0.32
CA PHE A 367 -15.38 -28.08 -0.78
C PHE A 367 -14.48 -27.54 0.35
N ASN A 368 -15.03 -26.77 1.29
CA ASN A 368 -14.30 -26.28 2.47
C ASN A 368 -13.84 -27.42 3.38
N ASP A 369 -14.67 -28.44 3.60
CA ASP A 369 -14.32 -29.65 4.35
C ASP A 369 -13.07 -30.33 3.75
N VAL A 370 -13.00 -30.43 2.41
CA VAL A 370 -11.86 -31.02 1.69
C VAL A 370 -10.60 -30.16 1.80
N GLN A 371 -10.72 -28.83 1.84
CA GLN A 371 -9.58 -27.98 2.18
C GLN A 371 -9.10 -28.29 3.61
N GLN A 372 -10.01 -28.27 4.60
CA GLN A 372 -9.67 -28.55 5.99
C GLN A 372 -9.01 -29.93 6.18
N GLU A 373 -9.44 -30.95 5.43
CA GLU A 373 -8.86 -32.30 5.42
C GLU A 373 -7.47 -32.40 4.79
N GLN A 374 -7.11 -31.50 3.85
CA GLN A 374 -5.86 -31.57 3.10
C GLN A 374 -4.79 -30.56 3.56
N THR A 375 -5.19 -29.33 3.89
CA THR A 375 -4.28 -28.21 4.22
C THR A 375 -4.37 -27.78 5.68
N ASN A 376 -5.35 -28.30 6.44
CA ASN A 376 -5.75 -27.82 7.78
C ASN A 376 -6.25 -26.35 7.82
N GLN A 377 -6.49 -25.72 6.66
CA GLN A 377 -6.85 -24.30 6.53
C GLN A 377 -7.87 -24.12 5.40
N VAL A 378 -8.93 -23.33 5.63
CA VAL A 378 -9.99 -23.09 4.64
C VAL A 378 -9.88 -21.67 4.08
N LEU A 379 -9.30 -21.55 2.89
CA LEU A 379 -9.12 -20.25 2.23
C LEU A 379 -10.44 -19.78 1.61
N LYS A 380 -10.73 -18.49 1.78
CA LYS A 380 -11.88 -17.85 1.12
C LYS A 380 -11.72 -17.81 -0.40
N TYR A 381 -12.79 -18.17 -1.11
CA TYR A 381 -12.95 -17.93 -2.55
C TYR A 381 -13.18 -16.43 -2.80
N LEU A 382 -12.23 -15.76 -3.45
CA LEU A 382 -12.26 -14.31 -3.65
C LEU A 382 -13.02 -13.94 -4.91
N VAL A 383 -13.74 -12.82 -4.87
CA VAL A 383 -14.61 -12.35 -5.96
C VAL A 383 -14.09 -11.01 -6.46
N ALA A 384 -13.85 -10.90 -7.77
CA ALA A 384 -13.29 -9.70 -8.36
C ALA A 384 -14.30 -8.53 -8.43
N ASN A 385 -13.76 -7.31 -8.42
CA ASN A 385 -14.48 -6.04 -8.31
C ASN A 385 -14.44 -5.26 -9.65
N LEU A 386 -15.62 -4.83 -10.10
CA LEU A 386 -15.85 -4.14 -11.38
C LEU A 386 -15.18 -2.77 -11.50
N THR A 387 -14.76 -2.15 -10.40
CA THR A 387 -14.06 -0.85 -10.43
C THR A 387 -12.59 -0.95 -10.04
N ARG A 388 -12.03 -2.16 -9.84
CA ARG A 388 -10.63 -2.38 -9.43
C ARG A 388 -10.07 -3.61 -10.14
N TRP A 389 -9.62 -3.44 -11.39
CA TRP A 389 -9.49 -4.58 -12.32
C TRP A 389 -8.34 -5.54 -11.97
N THR A 390 -7.33 -5.08 -11.21
CA THR A 390 -6.28 -5.91 -10.60
C THR A 390 -6.81 -6.94 -9.58
N THR A 391 -8.06 -6.83 -9.11
CA THR A 391 -8.68 -7.86 -8.27
C THR A 391 -8.98 -9.18 -9.02
N HIS A 392 -8.95 -9.20 -10.36
CA HIS A 392 -9.18 -10.42 -11.14
C HIS A 392 -7.99 -11.37 -11.05
N SER A 393 -6.76 -10.89 -11.22
CA SER A 393 -5.55 -11.72 -11.04
C SER A 393 -5.43 -12.23 -9.61
N VAL A 394 -5.72 -11.38 -8.62
CA VAL A 394 -5.80 -11.77 -7.20
C VAL A 394 -6.83 -12.88 -6.95
N ALA A 395 -8.00 -12.82 -7.58
CA ALA A 395 -9.03 -13.86 -7.46
C ALA A 395 -8.66 -15.16 -8.21
N PHE A 396 -8.02 -15.06 -9.38
CA PHE A 396 -7.62 -16.20 -10.20
C PHE A 396 -6.40 -16.94 -9.63
N LEU A 397 -5.43 -16.22 -9.04
CA LEU A 397 -4.34 -16.80 -8.27
C LEU A 397 -4.86 -17.60 -7.06
N ARG A 398 -5.83 -17.05 -6.30
CA ARG A 398 -6.47 -17.79 -5.20
C ARG A 398 -7.26 -19.01 -5.67
N LEU A 399 -7.90 -18.96 -6.84
CA LEU A 399 -8.57 -20.13 -7.41
C LEU A 399 -7.56 -21.25 -7.74
N GLU A 400 -6.38 -20.86 -8.21
CA GLU A 400 -5.27 -21.75 -8.54
C GLU A 400 -4.56 -22.33 -7.31
N ASP A 401 -4.35 -21.54 -6.25
CA ASP A 401 -3.91 -22.04 -4.94
C ASP A 401 -4.86 -23.14 -4.39
N LEU A 402 -6.14 -23.09 -4.79
CA LEU A 402 -7.19 -24.03 -4.42
C LEU A 402 -7.40 -25.19 -5.41
N LYS A 403 -6.55 -25.32 -6.44
CA LYS A 403 -6.66 -26.36 -7.48
C LYS A 403 -6.74 -27.77 -6.90
N GLU A 404 -5.80 -28.16 -6.03
CA GLU A 404 -5.71 -29.53 -5.50
C GLU A 404 -6.97 -29.96 -4.71
N PRO A 405 -7.46 -29.20 -3.69
CA PRO A 405 -8.69 -29.57 -2.98
C PRO A 405 -9.94 -29.48 -3.85
N LEU A 406 -10.02 -28.53 -4.81
CA LEU A 406 -11.13 -28.47 -5.77
C LEU A 406 -11.17 -29.71 -6.68
N GLN A 407 -10.02 -30.11 -7.26
CA GLN A 407 -9.91 -31.31 -8.09
C GLN A 407 -10.24 -32.59 -7.30
N PHE A 408 -9.74 -32.70 -6.06
CA PHE A 408 -10.05 -33.85 -5.21
C PHE A 408 -11.53 -33.92 -4.85
N ALA A 409 -12.14 -32.83 -4.38
CA ALA A 409 -13.57 -32.80 -4.04
C ALA A 409 -14.46 -33.12 -5.25
N ALA A 410 -14.13 -32.59 -6.43
CA ALA A 410 -14.87 -32.84 -7.67
C ALA A 410 -14.77 -34.30 -8.17
N PHE A 411 -13.81 -35.07 -7.66
CA PHE A 411 -13.70 -36.52 -7.85
C PHE A 411 -14.36 -37.31 -6.72
N SER A 412 -13.92 -37.12 -5.47
CA SER A 412 -14.29 -37.96 -4.33
C SER A 412 -15.70 -37.68 -3.77
N ARG A 413 -16.15 -36.42 -3.81
CA ARG A 413 -17.46 -35.98 -3.29
C ARG A 413 -18.48 -35.66 -4.39
N ARG A 414 -18.22 -36.07 -5.64
CA ARG A 414 -18.97 -35.63 -6.84
C ARG A 414 -20.49 -35.76 -6.70
N MET A 415 -21.02 -36.91 -6.25
CA MET A 415 -22.47 -37.10 -6.10
C MET A 415 -23.06 -36.19 -5.02
N ALA A 416 -22.40 -36.08 -3.86
CA ALA A 416 -22.83 -35.20 -2.78
C ALA A 416 -22.87 -33.72 -3.20
N ILE A 417 -21.94 -33.27 -4.05
CA ILE A 417 -21.94 -31.90 -4.61
C ILE A 417 -23.12 -31.68 -5.56
N ILE A 418 -23.45 -32.67 -6.40
CA ILE A 418 -24.61 -32.60 -7.32
C ILE A 418 -25.93 -32.60 -6.54
N GLU A 419 -26.05 -33.48 -5.55
CA GLU A 419 -27.21 -33.54 -4.64
C GLU A 419 -27.34 -32.25 -3.82
N ALA A 420 -26.21 -31.67 -3.37
CA ALA A 420 -26.18 -30.36 -2.72
C ALA A 420 -26.64 -29.22 -3.65
N GLN A 421 -26.33 -29.29 -4.94
CA GLN A 421 -26.79 -28.29 -5.92
C GLN A 421 -28.28 -28.40 -6.23
N VAL A 422 -28.78 -29.62 -6.47
CA VAL A 422 -30.18 -29.89 -6.85
C VAL A 422 -31.12 -29.77 -5.64
N GLY A 423 -30.68 -30.18 -4.45
CA GLY A 423 -31.43 -30.09 -3.21
C GLY A 423 -32.75 -30.88 -3.24
N ARG A 424 -33.87 -30.18 -3.34
CA ARG A 424 -35.23 -30.76 -3.45
C ARG A 424 -35.90 -30.49 -4.80
N GLU A 425 -35.20 -29.89 -5.75
CA GLU A 425 -35.75 -29.59 -7.08
C GLU A 425 -35.95 -30.86 -7.90
N THR A 426 -37.04 -30.91 -8.65
CA THR A 426 -37.47 -32.09 -9.42
C THR A 426 -37.92 -31.71 -10.83
N GLY A 427 -38.18 -32.71 -11.68
CA GLY A 427 -38.50 -32.47 -13.10
C GLY A 427 -37.38 -31.72 -13.84
N THR A 428 -37.75 -30.89 -14.81
CA THR A 428 -36.81 -30.17 -15.70
C THR A 428 -35.84 -29.29 -14.93
N LYS A 429 -36.29 -28.56 -13.90
CA LYS A 429 -35.41 -27.65 -13.13
C LYS A 429 -34.36 -28.42 -12.32
N GLY A 430 -34.71 -29.59 -11.79
CA GLY A 430 -33.74 -30.50 -11.15
C GLY A 430 -32.73 -31.08 -12.14
N GLN A 431 -33.16 -31.40 -13.38
CA GLN A 431 -32.27 -31.86 -14.46
C GLN A 431 -31.30 -30.76 -14.92
N GLU A 432 -31.79 -29.52 -15.11
CA GLU A 432 -30.95 -28.35 -15.42
C GLU A 432 -29.90 -28.10 -14.33
N LEU A 433 -30.32 -28.08 -13.05
CA LEU A 433 -29.41 -27.91 -11.92
C LEU A 433 -28.39 -29.05 -11.80
N ARG A 434 -28.76 -30.28 -12.20
CA ARG A 434 -27.82 -31.40 -12.26
C ARG A 434 -26.79 -31.23 -13.36
N ALA A 435 -27.21 -30.87 -14.57
CA ALA A 435 -26.30 -30.61 -15.69
C ALA A 435 -25.31 -29.48 -15.35
N GLU A 436 -25.81 -28.34 -14.85
CA GLU A 436 -24.99 -27.23 -14.37
C GLU A 436 -23.95 -27.63 -13.31
N ALA A 437 -24.28 -28.58 -12.43
CA ALA A 437 -23.36 -29.09 -11.41
C ALA A 437 -22.28 -29.98 -12.07
N GLU A 438 -22.72 -30.90 -12.92
CA GLU A 438 -21.85 -31.84 -13.61
C GLU A 438 -20.87 -31.13 -14.56
N ASP A 439 -21.29 -30.06 -15.25
CA ASP A 439 -20.45 -29.22 -16.10
C ASP A 439 -19.35 -28.49 -15.29
N ARG A 440 -19.71 -27.81 -14.20
CA ARG A 440 -18.72 -27.13 -13.34
C ARG A 440 -17.75 -28.13 -12.69
N LEU A 441 -18.23 -29.32 -12.33
CA LEU A 441 -17.40 -30.41 -11.82
C LEU A 441 -16.55 -31.09 -12.90
N ASN A 442 -16.92 -31.00 -14.17
CA ASN A 442 -16.10 -31.44 -15.30
C ASN A 442 -15.00 -30.42 -15.59
N LEU A 443 -15.34 -29.13 -15.61
CA LEU A 443 -14.41 -28.01 -15.78
C LEU A 443 -13.34 -27.97 -14.68
N ILE A 444 -13.73 -28.14 -13.41
CA ILE A 444 -12.77 -28.27 -12.29
C ILE A 444 -11.83 -29.48 -12.48
N ARG A 445 -12.26 -30.54 -13.18
CA ARG A 445 -11.44 -31.72 -13.48
C ARG A 445 -10.67 -31.62 -14.82
N ASP A 446 -10.84 -30.55 -15.60
CA ASP A 446 -10.07 -30.33 -16.83
C ASP A 446 -8.66 -29.78 -16.50
N ASP A 447 -7.64 -30.61 -16.63
CA ASP A 447 -6.24 -30.18 -16.48
C ASP A 447 -5.82 -29.15 -17.55
N GLN A 448 -6.55 -29.01 -18.66
CA GLN A 448 -6.29 -27.95 -19.63
C GLN A 448 -6.86 -26.60 -19.16
N PHE A 449 -8.04 -26.54 -18.54
CA PHE A 449 -8.57 -25.34 -17.87
C PHE A 449 -7.55 -24.79 -16.86
N TRP A 450 -6.97 -25.64 -16.02
CA TRP A 450 -5.95 -25.20 -15.06
C TRP A 450 -4.67 -24.68 -15.72
N LYS A 451 -4.23 -25.27 -16.85
CA LYS A 451 -3.06 -24.75 -17.60
C LYS A 451 -3.37 -23.44 -18.32
N ARG A 452 -4.59 -23.28 -18.84
CA ARG A 452 -5.06 -22.00 -19.40
C ARG A 452 -5.12 -20.94 -18.30
N LEU A 453 -5.57 -21.29 -17.09
CA LEU A 453 -5.64 -20.40 -15.94
C LEU A 453 -4.23 -19.99 -15.45
N GLU A 454 -3.29 -20.94 -15.40
CA GLU A 454 -1.87 -20.65 -15.11
C GLU A 454 -1.27 -19.69 -16.14
N THR A 455 -1.47 -19.96 -17.45
CA THR A 455 -0.99 -19.11 -18.54
C THR A 455 -1.64 -17.72 -18.53
N LEU A 456 -2.94 -17.64 -18.19
CA LEU A 456 -3.68 -16.40 -18.01
C LEU A 456 -3.10 -15.58 -16.85
N ASN A 457 -2.83 -16.23 -15.70
CA ASN A 457 -2.18 -15.61 -14.55
C ASN A 457 -0.77 -15.09 -14.91
N GLU A 458 0.04 -15.87 -15.64
CA GLU A 458 1.35 -15.43 -16.17
C GLU A 458 1.25 -14.14 -17.01
N ASP A 459 0.22 -14.01 -17.86
CA ASP A 459 0.04 -12.85 -18.76
C ASP A 459 -0.51 -11.58 -18.07
N ILE A 460 -1.46 -11.74 -17.15
CA ILE A 460 -2.13 -10.58 -16.51
C ILE A 460 -1.37 -10.05 -15.30
N GLU A 461 -0.48 -10.85 -14.69
CA GLU A 461 0.39 -10.42 -13.60
C GLU A 461 1.24 -9.19 -13.99
N PRO A 462 2.03 -9.18 -15.10
CA PRO A 462 2.76 -8.00 -15.56
C PRO A 462 1.90 -6.74 -15.70
N ILE A 463 0.68 -6.89 -16.27
CA ILE A 463 -0.23 -5.77 -16.50
C ILE A 463 -0.78 -5.23 -15.17
N CYS A 464 -1.15 -6.12 -14.26
CA CYS A 464 -1.64 -5.76 -12.93
C CYS A 464 -0.55 -5.12 -12.08
N TYR A 465 0.68 -5.64 -12.17
CA TYR A 465 1.85 -5.10 -11.49
C TYR A 465 2.20 -3.68 -11.98
N ALA A 466 2.28 -3.49 -13.31
CA ALA A 466 2.46 -2.15 -13.90
C ALA A 466 1.32 -1.18 -13.53
N THR A 467 0.07 -1.66 -13.52
CA THR A 467 -1.10 -0.85 -13.08
C THR A 467 -0.98 -0.41 -11.62
N ASN A 468 -0.56 -1.31 -10.72
CA ASN A 468 -0.34 -1.00 -9.30
C ASN A 468 0.77 0.04 -9.10
N ILE A 469 1.89 -0.06 -9.85
CA ILE A 469 2.95 0.96 -9.89
C ILE A 469 2.36 2.30 -10.32
N MET A 470 1.61 2.31 -11.42
CA MET A 470 1.02 3.53 -11.97
C MET A 470 -0.08 4.13 -11.07
N GLN A 471 -0.60 3.39 -10.08
CA GLN A 471 -1.50 3.91 -9.02
C GLN A 471 -0.76 4.48 -7.79
N SER A 472 0.56 4.31 -7.69
CA SER A 472 1.37 4.82 -6.58
C SER A 472 1.38 6.35 -6.52
N ASP A 473 1.47 6.93 -5.32
CA ASP A 473 1.75 8.37 -5.17
C ASP A 473 3.10 8.79 -5.77
N ARG A 474 4.03 7.83 -5.93
CA ARG A 474 5.32 8.01 -6.62
C ARG A 474 5.30 7.53 -8.09
N ALA A 475 4.14 7.59 -8.77
CA ALA A 475 4.04 7.26 -10.21
C ALA A 475 4.68 8.35 -11.10
N ARG A 476 5.99 8.54 -11.00
CA ARG A 476 6.79 9.48 -11.79
C ARG A 476 6.82 9.13 -13.28
N PRO A 477 7.13 10.06 -14.20
CA PRO A 477 7.19 9.76 -15.63
C PRO A 477 8.26 8.72 -16.00
N ASP A 478 9.38 8.65 -15.26
CA ASP A 478 10.41 7.61 -15.43
C ASP A 478 9.91 6.22 -15.00
N ILE A 479 9.26 6.15 -13.84
CA ILE A 479 8.66 4.93 -13.29
C ILE A 479 7.51 4.42 -14.17
N VAL A 480 6.62 5.30 -14.65
CA VAL A 480 5.52 4.93 -15.55
C VAL A 480 6.05 4.46 -16.90
N LEU A 481 7.12 5.07 -17.42
CA LEU A 481 7.80 4.59 -18.63
C LEU A 481 8.37 3.17 -18.43
N LEU A 482 9.13 2.94 -17.36
CA LEU A 482 9.73 1.63 -17.09
C LEU A 482 8.67 0.54 -16.88
N ALA A 483 7.57 0.84 -16.18
CA ALA A 483 6.44 -0.09 -16.02
C ALA A 483 5.74 -0.40 -17.37
N PHE A 484 5.65 0.57 -18.28
CA PHE A 484 5.11 0.35 -19.63
C PHE A 484 6.05 -0.45 -20.53
N VAL A 485 7.36 -0.20 -20.42
CA VAL A 485 8.42 -0.95 -21.10
C VAL A 485 8.50 -2.40 -20.60
N GLY A 486 8.30 -2.65 -19.30
CA GLY A 486 8.24 -4.01 -18.74
C GLY A 486 7.11 -4.85 -19.35
N MET A 487 5.90 -4.28 -19.48
CA MET A 487 4.80 -4.93 -20.21
C MET A 487 5.17 -5.21 -21.68
N PHE A 488 5.80 -4.25 -22.37
CA PHE A 488 6.22 -4.42 -23.76
C PHE A 488 7.27 -5.54 -23.92
N GLN A 489 8.29 -5.58 -23.07
CA GLN A 489 9.32 -6.62 -23.11
C GLN A 489 8.73 -8.01 -22.77
N TYR A 490 7.79 -8.11 -21.82
CA TYR A 490 7.06 -9.36 -21.55
C TYR A 490 6.33 -9.86 -22.80
N PHE A 491 5.47 -9.03 -23.42
CA PHE A 491 4.67 -9.45 -24.57
C PHE A 491 5.50 -9.67 -25.84
N ARG A 492 6.60 -8.92 -26.05
CA ARG A 492 7.57 -9.19 -27.12
C ARG A 492 8.22 -10.56 -26.96
N ASN A 493 8.67 -10.90 -25.75
CA ASN A 493 9.47 -12.09 -25.48
C ASN A 493 8.63 -13.38 -25.25
N LEU A 494 7.33 -13.35 -25.57
CA LEU A 494 6.48 -14.54 -25.55
C LEU A 494 7.00 -15.64 -26.52
N PRO A 495 6.84 -16.93 -26.19
CA PRO A 495 7.29 -18.03 -27.05
C PRO A 495 6.71 -17.98 -28.47
N LEU A 496 7.44 -18.51 -29.46
CA LEU A 496 7.04 -18.52 -30.88
C LEU A 496 5.63 -19.09 -31.13
N SER A 497 5.19 -20.06 -30.33
CA SER A 497 3.82 -20.61 -30.35
C SER A 497 2.71 -19.60 -30.04
N ARG A 498 3.04 -18.49 -29.37
CA ARG A 498 2.16 -17.37 -29.01
C ARG A 498 2.47 -16.10 -29.81
N SER A 499 3.24 -16.21 -30.91
CA SER A 499 3.71 -15.06 -31.70
C SER A 499 2.60 -14.17 -32.29
N GLN A 500 1.39 -14.69 -32.49
CA GLN A 500 0.22 -13.88 -32.87
C GLN A 500 -0.22 -12.95 -31.73
N LEU A 501 -0.30 -13.45 -30.49
CA LEU A 501 -0.61 -12.65 -29.31
C LEU A 501 0.50 -11.63 -29.04
N SER A 502 1.77 -12.03 -29.16
CA SER A 502 2.92 -11.14 -29.05
C SER A 502 2.82 -9.94 -29.99
N LYS A 503 2.65 -10.19 -31.30
CA LYS A 503 2.51 -9.12 -32.32
C LYS A 503 1.30 -8.22 -32.05
N ALA A 504 0.17 -8.80 -31.67
CA ALA A 504 -1.04 -8.05 -31.36
C ALA A 504 -0.84 -7.14 -30.14
N MET A 505 -0.30 -7.67 -29.03
CA MET A 505 -0.05 -6.89 -27.81
C MET A 505 1.03 -5.83 -27.99
N CYS A 506 2.12 -6.12 -28.70
CA CYS A 506 3.13 -5.11 -29.03
C CYS A 506 2.51 -3.95 -29.84
N THR A 507 1.65 -4.26 -30.83
CA THR A 507 0.93 -3.25 -31.63
C THR A 507 0.00 -2.39 -30.76
N ARG A 508 -0.70 -2.99 -29.78
CA ARG A 508 -1.56 -2.29 -28.82
C ARG A 508 -0.77 -1.37 -27.88
N LEU A 509 0.34 -1.87 -27.33
CA LEU A 509 1.22 -1.12 -26.44
C LEU A 509 1.86 0.07 -27.18
N GLU A 510 2.39 -0.13 -28.38
CA GLU A 510 2.91 0.95 -29.23
C GLU A 510 1.85 2.01 -29.57
N LYS A 511 0.60 1.58 -29.82
CA LYS A 511 -0.51 2.51 -30.07
C LYS A 511 -0.87 3.36 -28.83
N ARG A 512 -0.76 2.79 -27.63
CA ARG A 512 -0.93 3.52 -26.35
C ARG A 512 0.25 4.41 -26.02
N TRP A 513 1.47 3.97 -26.32
CA TRP A 513 2.69 4.75 -26.16
C TRP A 513 2.65 6.05 -26.96
N LYS A 514 2.09 6.04 -28.18
CA LYS A 514 1.80 7.25 -28.97
C LYS A 514 0.78 8.21 -28.33
N GLY A 515 0.04 7.78 -27.31
CA GLY A 515 -0.96 8.57 -26.58
C GLY A 515 -0.45 9.22 -25.28
N PHE A 516 0.80 8.96 -24.89
CA PHE A 516 1.49 9.61 -23.79
C PHE A 516 2.32 10.81 -24.26
N ASP A 517 2.71 11.69 -23.34
CA ASP A 517 3.81 12.64 -23.58
C ASP A 517 5.14 11.88 -23.54
N GLN A 518 5.53 11.37 -24.72
CA GLN A 518 6.76 10.59 -24.90
C GLN A 518 8.01 11.40 -24.52
N LYS A 519 8.01 12.72 -24.79
CA LYS A 519 9.16 13.59 -24.55
C LYS A 519 9.38 13.82 -23.05
N LEU A 520 8.32 14.10 -22.30
CA LEU A 520 8.35 14.17 -20.83
C LEU A 520 8.88 12.87 -20.21
N MET A 521 8.33 11.72 -20.62
CA MET A 521 8.65 10.43 -20.00
C MET A 521 10.09 9.99 -20.30
N ILE A 522 10.60 10.23 -21.51
CA ILE A 522 12.00 9.99 -21.88
C ILE A 522 12.93 10.97 -21.16
N THR A 523 12.56 12.25 -21.08
CA THR A 523 13.35 13.27 -20.37
C THR A 523 13.52 12.92 -18.88
N ALA A 524 12.43 12.49 -18.22
CA ALA A 524 12.49 12.03 -16.83
C ALA A 524 13.43 10.82 -16.63
N LEU A 525 13.43 9.86 -17.56
CA LEU A 525 14.33 8.70 -17.51
C LEU A 525 15.80 9.09 -17.73
N ILE A 526 16.07 10.03 -18.64
CA ILE A 526 17.43 10.56 -18.88
C ILE A 526 17.92 11.37 -17.67
N LEU A 527 17.04 12.13 -17.02
CA LEU A 527 17.30 12.87 -15.79
C LEU A 527 17.28 11.98 -14.53
N ASN A 528 17.00 10.67 -14.63
CA ASN A 528 17.23 9.75 -13.52
C ASN A 528 18.74 9.40 -13.48
N PRO A 529 19.51 9.82 -12.45
CA PRO A 529 20.97 9.65 -12.36
C PRO A 529 21.41 8.20 -12.22
N TYR A 530 20.52 7.30 -11.78
CA TYR A 530 20.79 5.87 -11.73
C TYR A 530 20.70 5.25 -13.12
N GLU A 531 19.70 5.68 -13.92
CA GLU A 531 19.31 5.06 -15.18
C GLU A 531 19.89 5.71 -16.44
N LYS A 532 19.73 7.02 -16.60
CA LYS A 532 20.13 7.78 -17.80
C LYS A 532 19.69 7.06 -19.09
N VAL A 533 20.63 6.78 -19.99
CA VAL A 533 20.41 6.07 -21.26
C VAL A 533 20.65 4.56 -21.18
N ALA A 534 21.07 4.02 -20.01
CA ALA A 534 21.48 2.62 -19.89
C ALA A 534 20.31 1.61 -19.99
N ARG A 535 19.07 2.11 -20.14
CA ARG A 535 17.88 1.32 -20.45
C ARG A 535 17.57 1.24 -21.95
N PHE A 536 18.17 2.10 -22.77
CA PHE A 536 17.90 2.11 -24.20
C PHE A 536 18.60 0.95 -24.94
N GLY A 537 17.92 0.39 -25.93
CA GLY A 537 18.43 -0.69 -26.78
C GLY A 537 19.40 -0.19 -27.85
N PRO A 538 20.17 -1.09 -28.49
CA PRO A 538 21.15 -0.71 -29.53
C PRO A 538 20.50 -0.02 -30.74
N LYS A 539 19.19 -0.25 -30.97
CA LYS A 539 18.39 0.35 -32.04
C LYS A 539 17.92 1.79 -31.76
N ALA A 540 18.16 2.31 -30.56
CA ALA A 540 17.67 3.62 -30.16
C ALA A 540 18.46 4.79 -30.78
N GLY A 541 19.57 4.52 -31.49
CA GLY A 541 20.30 5.51 -32.30
C GLY A 541 20.84 6.71 -31.52
N VAL A 542 21.15 6.50 -30.23
CA VAL A 542 21.29 7.57 -29.23
C VAL A 542 22.53 8.43 -29.45
N ASP A 543 22.33 9.68 -29.89
CA ASP A 543 23.35 10.72 -29.90
C ASP A 543 23.17 11.74 -28.74
N VAL A 544 24.27 12.39 -28.36
CA VAL A 544 24.32 13.33 -27.23
C VAL A 544 23.73 14.70 -27.57
N MET A 545 23.97 15.23 -28.78
CA MET A 545 23.43 16.53 -29.21
C MET A 545 21.93 16.42 -29.44
N GLN A 546 21.50 15.29 -29.98
CA GLN A 546 20.10 14.89 -30.07
C GLN A 546 19.41 14.83 -28.71
N ILE A 547 20.03 14.21 -27.70
CA ILE A 547 19.48 14.21 -26.34
C ILE A 547 19.42 15.63 -25.74
N ASP A 548 20.46 16.45 -25.90
CA ASP A 548 20.46 17.84 -25.44
C ASP A 548 19.31 18.62 -26.08
N GLU A 549 19.13 18.52 -27.41
CA GLU A 549 17.99 19.12 -28.13
C GLU A 549 16.63 18.73 -27.51
N LEU A 550 16.40 17.45 -27.20
CA LEU A 550 15.16 16.98 -26.58
C LEU A 550 14.96 17.53 -25.15
N VAL A 551 16.00 17.48 -24.32
CA VAL A 551 15.91 17.85 -22.91
C VAL A 551 15.82 19.38 -22.78
N VAL A 552 16.50 20.12 -23.64
CA VAL A 552 16.39 21.58 -23.78
C VAL A 552 15.03 21.98 -24.36
N GLU A 553 14.43 21.24 -25.30
CA GLU A 553 13.04 21.51 -25.75
C GLU A 553 12.04 21.42 -24.58
N MET A 554 12.18 20.42 -23.70
CA MET A 554 11.32 20.27 -22.52
C MET A 554 11.60 21.32 -21.44
N TYR A 555 12.82 21.84 -21.36
CA TYR A 555 13.18 22.97 -20.50
C TYR A 555 12.62 24.29 -21.06
N ASP A 556 12.84 24.57 -22.35
CA ASP A 556 12.28 25.72 -23.08
C ASP A 556 10.75 25.74 -22.95
N LYS A 557 10.08 24.60 -23.07
CA LYS A 557 8.65 24.44 -22.81
C LYS A 557 8.27 24.95 -21.43
N TRP A 558 9.00 24.60 -20.37
CA TRP A 558 8.73 25.01 -18.99
C TRP A 558 9.02 26.50 -18.75
N ILE A 559 10.20 27.00 -19.15
CA ILE A 559 10.58 28.40 -18.91
C ILE A 559 9.82 29.40 -19.79
N ASN A 560 9.26 28.98 -20.93
CA ASN A 560 8.43 29.84 -21.77
C ASN A 560 7.00 30.07 -21.26
N ARG A 561 6.70 29.68 -20.01
CA ARG A 561 5.49 30.11 -19.30
C ARG A 561 5.39 31.66 -19.33
N PRO A 562 4.25 32.25 -19.72
CA PRO A 562 4.06 33.69 -19.66
C PRO A 562 4.15 34.22 -18.23
N MET A 563 4.84 35.34 -18.08
CA MET A 563 4.64 36.24 -16.95
C MET A 563 3.36 37.07 -17.19
N ILE A 564 2.82 37.68 -16.15
CA ILE A 564 1.58 38.47 -16.21
C ILE A 564 1.93 39.95 -15.97
N ASP A 565 1.33 40.83 -16.75
CA ASP A 565 1.41 42.30 -16.62
C ASP A 565 2.84 42.90 -16.68
N LEU A 566 3.73 42.34 -17.52
CA LEU A 566 5.02 42.98 -17.87
C LEU A 566 4.83 44.16 -18.85
N ASP A 567 5.73 45.14 -18.79
CA ASP A 567 5.91 46.16 -19.84
C ASP A 567 6.94 45.73 -20.93
N PRO A 568 7.05 46.42 -22.08
CA PRO A 568 7.93 46.01 -23.18
C PRO A 568 9.42 45.98 -22.86
N ASP A 569 9.90 46.81 -21.92
CA ASP A 569 11.30 46.82 -21.49
C ASP A 569 11.57 45.65 -20.53
N GLU A 570 10.57 45.31 -19.70
CA GLU A 570 10.58 44.10 -18.87
C GLU A 570 10.49 42.81 -19.72
N GLU A 571 9.70 42.79 -20.79
CA GLU A 571 9.62 41.67 -21.75
C GLU A 571 10.96 41.38 -22.42
N GLU A 572 11.70 42.41 -22.90
CA GLU A 572 13.02 42.21 -23.50
C GLU A 572 14.04 41.70 -22.47
N SER A 573 14.00 42.25 -21.24
CA SER A 573 14.85 41.81 -20.12
C SER A 573 14.61 40.34 -19.73
N GLU A 574 13.35 39.92 -19.59
CA GLU A 574 12.98 38.53 -19.28
C GLU A 574 13.34 37.57 -20.44
N LEU A 575 13.23 38.02 -21.70
CA LEU A 575 13.60 37.21 -22.86
C LEU A 575 15.12 36.95 -22.92
N GLU A 576 15.96 37.95 -22.59
CA GLU A 576 17.40 37.76 -22.47
C GLU A 576 17.77 36.93 -21.23
N HIS A 577 17.06 37.09 -20.10
CA HIS A 577 17.24 36.26 -18.92
C HIS A 577 16.95 34.77 -19.21
N ARG A 578 15.88 34.46 -19.97
CA ARG A 578 15.56 33.12 -20.45
C ARG A 578 16.67 32.52 -21.33
N ARG A 579 17.26 33.30 -22.24
CA ARG A 579 18.41 32.87 -23.07
C ARG A 579 19.63 32.51 -22.22
N CYS A 580 19.90 33.30 -21.18
CA CYS A 580 20.98 33.04 -20.23
C CYS A 580 20.74 31.71 -19.49
N ARG A 581 19.58 31.56 -18.82
CA ARG A 581 19.19 30.34 -18.09
C ARG A 581 19.20 29.08 -18.96
N ARG A 582 18.75 29.18 -20.22
CA ARG A 582 18.79 28.10 -21.22
C ARG A 582 20.23 27.65 -21.54
N THR A 583 21.16 28.59 -21.63
CA THR A 583 22.58 28.33 -21.92
C THR A 583 23.26 27.67 -20.72
N GLU A 584 22.97 28.14 -19.51
CA GLU A 584 23.41 27.53 -18.26
C GLU A 584 22.86 26.10 -18.11
N PHE A 585 21.57 25.90 -18.40
CA PHE A 585 20.90 24.60 -18.36
C PHE A 585 21.53 23.56 -19.30
N SER A 586 21.70 23.88 -20.59
CA SER A 586 22.34 22.95 -21.57
C SER A 586 23.79 22.65 -21.17
N THR A 587 24.56 23.65 -20.74
CA THR A 587 25.94 23.46 -20.27
C THR A 587 26.01 22.51 -19.07
N ALA A 588 25.13 22.70 -18.08
CA ALA A 588 25.00 21.81 -16.93
C ALA A 588 24.56 20.40 -17.35
N PHE A 589 23.62 20.29 -18.30
CA PHE A 589 23.09 19.02 -18.79
C PHE A 589 24.17 18.20 -19.53
N LEU A 590 24.94 18.81 -20.42
CA LEU A 590 26.07 18.17 -21.10
C LEU A 590 27.12 17.69 -20.09
N HIS A 591 27.40 18.46 -19.03
CA HIS A 591 28.26 18.00 -17.93
C HIS A 591 27.68 16.81 -17.16
N TYR A 592 26.37 16.81 -16.86
CA TYR A 592 25.67 15.68 -16.24
C TYR A 592 25.70 14.43 -17.12
N PHE A 593 25.46 14.58 -18.42
CA PHE A 593 25.42 13.47 -19.37
C PHE A 593 26.81 12.83 -19.52
N ALA A 594 27.84 13.64 -19.78
CA ALA A 594 29.21 13.20 -19.92
C ALA A 594 29.87 12.75 -18.60
N GLY A 595 29.23 12.95 -17.45
CA GLY A 595 29.80 12.63 -16.14
C GLY A 595 31.02 13.49 -15.81
N THR A 596 30.97 14.78 -16.11
CA THR A 596 32.06 15.75 -15.92
C THR A 596 31.64 16.92 -15.03
N GLY A 597 32.50 17.94 -14.86
CA GLY A 597 32.19 19.09 -14.01
C GLY A 597 31.87 18.69 -12.56
N ALA A 598 30.70 19.10 -12.07
CA ALA A 598 30.18 18.74 -10.75
C ALA A 598 29.91 17.21 -10.62
N PHE A 599 29.60 16.53 -11.72
CA PHE A 599 29.16 15.14 -11.76
C PHE A 599 30.30 14.11 -11.86
N LYS A 600 31.55 14.56 -11.95
CA LYS A 600 32.77 13.72 -12.17
C LYS A 600 33.02 12.59 -11.17
N ASN A 601 32.38 12.62 -10.00
CA ASN A 601 32.50 11.58 -8.98
C ASN A 601 31.32 10.60 -8.97
N TRP A 602 30.23 10.86 -9.70
CA TRP A 602 28.96 10.16 -9.53
C TRP A 602 29.10 8.65 -9.72
N GLU A 603 29.57 8.16 -10.87
CA GLU A 603 29.62 6.72 -11.15
C GLU A 603 30.55 5.93 -10.19
N ARG A 604 31.46 6.61 -9.47
CA ARG A 604 32.32 6.02 -8.43
C ARG A 604 31.69 6.03 -7.03
N LEU A 605 30.68 6.86 -6.80
CA LEU A 605 30.01 7.04 -5.50
C LEU A 605 28.55 6.58 -5.50
N LYS A 606 27.95 6.37 -6.67
CA LYS A 606 26.57 5.96 -6.94
C LYS A 606 26.06 4.86 -6.01
N ASP A 607 26.77 3.75 -5.91
CA ASP A 607 26.34 2.62 -5.09
C ASP A 607 26.36 2.98 -3.59
N LYS A 608 27.40 3.69 -3.14
CA LYS A 608 27.50 4.16 -1.75
C LYS A 608 26.46 5.24 -1.41
N PHE A 609 26.04 6.03 -2.40
CA PHE A 609 24.95 6.98 -2.24
C PHE A 609 23.61 6.24 -2.15
N LYS A 610 23.40 5.21 -2.98
CA LYS A 610 22.23 4.32 -2.89
C LYS A 610 22.17 3.57 -1.56
N ASP A 611 23.28 3.06 -1.05
CA ASP A 611 23.36 2.40 0.27
C ASP A 611 22.98 3.35 1.42
N ALA A 612 23.30 4.64 1.29
CA ALA A 612 23.09 5.65 2.34
C ALA A 612 21.73 6.37 2.26
N HIS A 613 21.15 6.49 1.06
CA HIS A 613 19.98 7.35 0.78
C HIS A 613 18.84 6.64 0.04
N GLY A 614 19.02 5.40 -0.41
CA GLY A 614 18.11 4.72 -1.32
C GLY A 614 18.27 5.19 -2.78
N ASP A 615 17.45 4.64 -3.68
CA ASP A 615 17.48 4.92 -5.12
C ASP A 615 16.45 5.97 -5.59
N ASP A 616 16.01 6.86 -4.70
CA ASP A 616 15.17 7.99 -5.11
C ASP A 616 16.03 9.05 -5.85
N PRO A 617 15.81 9.28 -7.16
CA PRO A 617 16.60 10.23 -7.96
C PRO A 617 16.46 11.68 -7.49
N LEU A 618 15.39 12.03 -6.77
CA LEU A 618 15.22 13.38 -6.23
C LEU A 618 16.25 13.71 -5.14
N ILE A 619 16.61 12.76 -4.28
CA ILE A 619 17.59 13.01 -3.19
C ILE A 619 18.97 13.35 -3.77
N PHE A 620 19.32 12.77 -4.92
CA PHE A 620 20.51 13.15 -5.68
C PHE A 620 20.43 14.61 -6.17
N TRP A 621 19.34 14.99 -6.84
CA TRP A 621 19.20 16.35 -7.38
C TRP A 621 19.12 17.40 -6.28
N GLU A 622 18.34 17.16 -5.22
CA GLU A 622 18.27 18.02 -4.04
C GLU A 622 19.65 18.24 -3.39
N SER A 623 20.49 17.20 -3.30
CA SER A 623 21.85 17.33 -2.76
C SER A 623 22.75 18.29 -3.56
N MET A 624 22.41 18.53 -4.83
CA MET A 624 23.12 19.41 -5.75
C MET A 624 22.54 20.84 -5.80
N LYS A 625 21.37 21.10 -5.20
CA LYS A 625 20.61 22.36 -5.32
C LYS A 625 21.34 23.61 -4.76
N THR A 626 22.40 23.43 -3.98
CA THR A 626 23.25 24.54 -3.51
C THR A 626 24.33 24.97 -4.51
N ASN A 627 24.58 24.18 -5.57
CA ASN A 627 25.57 24.51 -6.58
C ASN A 627 24.97 25.34 -7.73
N ARG A 628 25.42 26.59 -7.87
CA ARG A 628 24.93 27.52 -8.90
C ARG A 628 25.15 27.03 -10.32
N ASP A 629 26.32 26.45 -10.59
CA ASP A 629 26.76 25.99 -11.92
C ASP A 629 25.86 24.91 -12.54
N VAL A 630 24.93 24.34 -11.75
CA VAL A 630 23.96 23.32 -12.19
C VAL A 630 22.53 23.61 -11.71
N TYR A 631 22.26 24.80 -11.16
CA TYR A 631 20.99 25.11 -10.48
C TYR A 631 19.77 24.89 -11.38
N GLU A 632 19.80 25.42 -12.60
CA GLU A 632 18.70 25.30 -13.57
C GLU A 632 18.39 23.83 -13.93
N LEU A 633 19.44 23.01 -14.07
CA LEU A 633 19.29 21.58 -14.32
C LEU A 633 18.68 20.87 -13.12
N VAL A 634 19.14 21.19 -11.90
CA VAL A 634 18.63 20.62 -10.65
C VAL A 634 17.15 20.96 -10.47
N ASP A 635 16.77 22.22 -10.64
CA ASP A 635 15.40 22.66 -10.37
C ASP A 635 14.41 22.09 -11.39
N PHE A 636 14.80 22.06 -12.67
CA PHE A 636 14.02 21.38 -13.72
C PHE A 636 13.92 19.87 -13.51
N ALA A 637 15.02 19.20 -13.13
CA ALA A 637 15.00 17.76 -12.85
C ALA A 637 14.14 17.42 -11.64
N CYS A 638 14.20 18.23 -10.58
CA CYS A 638 13.29 18.12 -9.44
C CYS A 638 11.84 18.34 -9.84
N MET A 639 11.56 19.33 -10.68
CA MET A 639 10.21 19.61 -11.19
C MET A 639 9.67 18.45 -12.03
N ILE A 640 10.41 17.93 -13.02
CA ILE A 640 9.95 16.78 -13.84
C ILE A 640 9.79 15.51 -13.01
N LEU A 641 10.71 15.24 -12.08
CA LEU A 641 10.65 14.04 -11.22
C LEU A 641 9.64 14.18 -10.06
N SER A 642 9.05 15.36 -9.80
CA SER A 642 7.94 15.49 -8.85
C SER A 642 6.57 15.22 -9.48
N ILE A 643 6.47 15.13 -10.82
CA ILE A 643 5.21 14.91 -11.53
C ILE A 643 4.62 13.54 -11.20
N VAL A 644 3.33 13.48 -10.85
CA VAL A 644 2.62 12.23 -10.51
C VAL A 644 1.63 11.89 -11.63
N GLN A 645 1.95 10.87 -12.43
CA GLN A 645 1.20 10.53 -13.65
C GLN A 645 -0.08 9.70 -13.42
N ASN A 646 -0.87 10.01 -12.38
CA ASN A 646 -2.17 9.36 -12.15
C ASN A 646 -3.21 10.26 -11.46
N THR A 647 -4.44 9.76 -11.36
CA THR A 647 -5.56 10.38 -10.65
C THR A 647 -5.94 9.65 -9.35
N ALA A 648 -5.13 8.68 -8.90
CA ALA A 648 -5.44 7.82 -7.75
C ALA A 648 -5.50 8.57 -6.40
N GLY A 649 -5.03 9.82 -6.34
CA GLY A 649 -5.34 10.75 -5.25
C GLY A 649 -6.84 11.00 -5.08
N ASN A 650 -7.56 11.20 -6.20
CA ASN A 650 -9.00 11.44 -6.22
C ASN A 650 -9.80 10.16 -5.86
N GLU A 651 -9.38 8.97 -6.30
CA GLU A 651 -10.04 7.69 -5.92
C GLU A 651 -10.21 7.53 -4.40
N ARG A 652 -9.15 7.82 -3.62
CA ARG A 652 -9.17 7.75 -2.15
C ARG A 652 -10.13 8.76 -1.53
N GLN A 653 -10.26 9.93 -2.14
CA GLN A 653 -11.22 10.96 -1.73
C GLN A 653 -12.66 10.56 -2.09
N PHE A 654 -12.87 9.76 -3.15
CA PHE A 654 -14.18 9.24 -3.51
C PHE A 654 -14.70 8.15 -2.55
N SER A 655 -13.82 7.37 -1.90
CA SER A 655 -14.22 6.61 -0.70
C SER A 655 -14.71 7.55 0.42
N GLN A 656 -13.98 8.64 0.67
CA GLN A 656 -14.37 9.64 1.67
C GLN A 656 -15.68 10.37 1.34
N VAL A 657 -16.04 10.53 0.06
CA VAL A 657 -17.37 10.97 -0.42
C VAL A 657 -18.44 9.95 -0.05
N LYS A 658 -18.27 8.68 -0.45
CA LYS A 658 -19.25 7.60 -0.21
C LYS A 658 -19.56 7.43 1.29
N LEU A 659 -18.53 7.44 2.13
CA LEU A 659 -18.63 7.38 3.60
C LEU A 659 -19.41 8.54 4.24
N ARG A 660 -19.37 9.75 3.66
CA ARG A 660 -19.98 10.96 4.24
C ARG A 660 -21.36 11.28 3.67
N LYS A 661 -21.64 10.87 2.43
CA LYS A 661 -22.91 11.10 1.71
C LYS A 661 -23.51 9.76 1.27
N ASP A 662 -23.78 8.91 2.26
CA ASP A 662 -24.48 7.63 2.08
C ASP A 662 -26.00 7.83 1.87
N ARG A 663 -26.77 6.73 1.74
CA ARG A 663 -28.24 6.76 1.52
C ARG A 663 -29.04 7.33 2.69
N LEU A 664 -28.56 7.20 3.92
CA LEU A 664 -29.17 7.72 5.14
C LEU A 664 -28.72 9.17 5.43
N ARG A 665 -27.54 9.56 4.92
CA ARG A 665 -26.87 10.85 5.18
C ARG A 665 -26.76 11.74 3.93
N ASN A 666 -27.63 11.55 2.93
CA ASN A 666 -27.56 12.20 1.61
C ASN A 666 -27.73 13.73 1.60
N ARG A 667 -28.29 14.35 2.65
CA ARG A 667 -28.65 15.79 2.70
C ARG A 667 -27.45 16.77 2.86
N LEU A 668 -26.24 16.38 2.45
CA LEU A 668 -25.06 17.26 2.46
C LEU A 668 -24.89 18.00 1.12
N THR A 669 -24.70 19.32 1.20
CA THR A 669 -24.27 20.14 0.06
C THR A 669 -22.80 19.88 -0.27
N THR A 670 -22.41 20.04 -1.53
CA THR A 670 -21.03 19.80 -2.01
C THR A 670 -19.99 20.61 -1.23
N GLU A 671 -20.27 21.88 -0.94
CA GLU A 671 -19.44 22.75 -0.09
C GLU A 671 -19.20 22.14 1.31
N LYS A 672 -20.24 21.60 1.96
CA LYS A 672 -20.09 20.97 3.30
C LYS A 672 -19.44 19.60 3.23
N LEU A 673 -19.51 18.93 2.09
CA LEU A 673 -18.83 17.66 1.84
C LEU A 673 -17.33 17.88 1.64
N GLU A 674 -16.92 18.83 0.79
CA GLU A 674 -15.52 19.21 0.57
C GLU A 674 -14.81 19.52 1.90
N LYS A 675 -15.40 20.42 2.71
CA LYS A 675 -14.86 20.85 4.00
C LYS A 675 -14.68 19.69 4.99
N LYS A 676 -15.59 18.71 4.97
CA LYS A 676 -15.49 17.48 5.79
C LYS A 676 -14.49 16.45 5.25
N ILE A 677 -14.09 16.53 3.98
CA ILE A 677 -13.05 15.67 3.40
C ILE A 677 -11.68 16.30 3.69
N LYS A 678 -11.49 17.60 3.36
CA LYS A 678 -10.28 18.38 3.69
C LYS A 678 -9.91 18.28 5.18
N LEU A 679 -10.85 18.56 6.09
CA LEU A 679 -10.60 18.48 7.53
C LEU A 679 -10.20 17.08 7.99
N ALA A 680 -10.86 16.03 7.47
CA ALA A 680 -10.56 14.66 7.86
C ALA A 680 -9.21 14.16 7.32
N GLU A 681 -8.79 14.62 6.14
CA GLU A 681 -7.48 14.30 5.58
C GLU A 681 -6.36 15.04 6.31
N ASN A 682 -6.57 16.31 6.67
CA ASN A 682 -5.66 17.07 7.55
C ASN A 682 -5.47 16.38 8.90
N LEU A 683 -6.57 16.02 9.59
CA LEU A 683 -6.52 15.28 10.85
C LEU A 683 -5.86 13.91 10.68
N ARG A 684 -6.12 13.19 9.59
CA ARG A 684 -5.44 11.91 9.27
C ARG A 684 -3.93 12.09 9.12
N GLN A 685 -3.47 13.14 8.43
CA GLN A 685 -2.05 13.43 8.29
C GLN A 685 -1.40 13.84 9.61
N GLN A 686 -2.07 14.67 10.42
CA GLN A 686 -1.64 15.00 11.78
C GLN A 686 -1.54 13.74 12.66
N HIS A 687 -2.53 12.84 12.58
CA HIS A 687 -2.51 11.56 13.30
C HIS A 687 -1.34 10.63 12.90
N TYR A 688 -0.89 10.64 11.64
CA TYR A 688 0.33 9.90 11.27
C TYR A 688 1.60 10.62 11.77
N ALA A 689 1.66 11.95 11.74
CA ALA A 689 2.80 12.72 12.22
C ALA A 689 3.01 12.62 13.75
N ASP A 690 1.92 12.67 14.52
CA ASP A 690 1.92 12.46 15.98
C ASP A 690 2.09 10.96 16.37
N GLY A 691 2.20 10.06 15.40
CA GLY A 691 2.21 8.60 15.62
C GLY A 691 0.92 8.05 16.24
N LEU A 692 -0.18 8.81 16.26
CA LEU A 692 -1.49 8.41 16.76
C LEU A 692 -2.14 7.31 15.90
N ARG A 693 -1.81 7.27 14.61
CA ARG A 693 -2.09 6.16 13.69
C ARG A 693 -0.77 5.60 13.18
N ASP A 694 -0.64 4.28 13.13
CA ASP A 694 0.55 3.62 12.62
C ASP A 694 0.57 3.71 11.07
N ILE A 695 1.73 4.03 10.48
CA ILE A 695 1.88 4.12 9.03
C ILE A 695 1.91 2.70 8.45
N ARG A 696 0.97 2.39 7.55
CA ARG A 696 0.86 1.06 6.93
C ARG A 696 1.94 0.89 5.85
N GLU A 697 2.72 -0.18 5.96
CA GLU A 697 3.88 -0.45 5.09
C GLU A 697 3.47 -0.79 3.65
N ALA A 698 4.42 -0.67 2.72
CA ALA A 698 4.21 -0.97 1.31
C ALA A 698 4.03 -2.49 1.10
N ARG A 699 2.88 -2.90 0.57
CA ARG A 699 2.50 -4.31 0.46
C ARG A 699 3.30 -5.09 -0.58
N LYS A 700 3.96 -6.17 -0.15
CA LYS A 700 4.54 -7.19 -1.03
C LYS A 700 3.47 -8.21 -1.45
N ASN A 701 2.76 -7.92 -2.55
CA ASN A 701 1.73 -8.81 -3.11
C ASN A 701 2.28 -9.91 -4.03
N HIS A 702 3.58 -9.92 -4.30
CA HIS A 702 4.30 -10.85 -5.17
C HIS A 702 5.64 -11.18 -4.50
N SER A 703 6.27 -12.31 -4.85
CA SER A 703 7.62 -12.64 -4.35
C SER A 703 8.66 -11.63 -4.86
N ASP A 704 9.65 -11.30 -4.03
CA ASP A 704 10.66 -10.29 -4.38
C ASP A 704 11.39 -10.64 -5.69
N ASP A 705 11.77 -11.90 -5.89
CA ASP A 705 12.41 -12.37 -7.14
C ASP A 705 11.53 -12.14 -8.39
N ARG A 706 10.20 -12.19 -8.23
CA ARG A 706 9.24 -11.98 -9.33
C ARG A 706 8.97 -10.50 -9.57
N VAL A 707 8.92 -9.69 -8.51
CA VAL A 707 8.93 -8.22 -8.58
C VAL A 707 10.17 -7.74 -9.33
N VAL A 708 11.33 -8.28 -8.96
CA VAL A 708 12.62 -8.02 -9.62
C VAL A 708 12.53 -8.40 -11.10
N GLN A 709 12.17 -9.64 -11.47
CA GLN A 709 12.01 -10.06 -12.87
C GLN A 709 11.05 -9.19 -13.71
N LEU A 710 10.03 -8.57 -13.10
CA LEU A 710 9.06 -7.71 -13.81
C LEU A 710 9.48 -6.24 -13.90
N LEU A 711 10.32 -5.76 -12.97
CA LEU A 711 11.00 -4.46 -13.05
C LEU A 711 12.31 -4.52 -13.85
N GLU A 712 12.89 -5.71 -14.01
CA GLU A 712 14.08 -5.99 -14.80
C GLU A 712 13.80 -5.89 -16.31
N VAL A 713 13.69 -4.64 -16.78
CA VAL A 713 14.58 -4.28 -17.88
C VAL A 713 16.00 -4.66 -17.41
N PRO A 714 16.75 -5.55 -18.09
CA PRO A 714 17.94 -6.12 -17.45
C PRO A 714 19.10 -5.12 -17.26
N ARG A 715 19.62 -5.06 -16.04
CA ARG A 715 21.05 -4.83 -15.77
C ARG A 715 21.59 -6.16 -15.22
N TYR A 716 22.64 -6.69 -15.81
CA TYR A 716 23.29 -7.90 -15.29
C TYR A 716 24.23 -7.52 -14.13
N ASP A 717 23.89 -7.92 -12.89
CA ASP A 717 24.70 -8.83 -12.05
C ASP A 717 24.04 -9.08 -10.66
N GLN A 718 24.32 -10.25 -10.07
CA GLN A 718 24.10 -10.68 -8.67
C GLN A 718 22.68 -11.10 -8.22
N VAL A 719 22.63 -12.11 -7.31
CA VAL A 719 21.57 -13.13 -7.25
C VAL A 719 21.41 -13.74 -5.84
N LEU A 720 20.16 -13.81 -5.33
CA LEU A 720 19.59 -14.66 -4.24
C LEU A 720 20.05 -14.57 -2.76
N SER A 721 19.08 -14.51 -1.83
CA SER A 721 18.98 -15.30 -0.56
C SER A 721 17.61 -15.10 0.17
N ASN A 722 17.19 -16.02 1.08
CA ASN A 722 15.76 -16.34 1.37
C ASN A 722 15.34 -16.25 2.91
N PRO A 723 14.19 -16.76 3.46
CA PRO A 723 13.07 -15.95 4.05
C PRO A 723 12.55 -16.31 5.49
N GLN A 724 11.50 -15.60 6.03
CA GLN A 724 10.49 -15.97 7.11
C GLN A 724 9.67 -14.71 7.62
N GLN A 725 8.51 -14.68 8.33
CA GLN A 725 7.28 -15.54 8.55
C GLN A 725 6.20 -14.81 9.45
N ASP A 726 4.91 -15.23 9.43
CA ASP A 726 3.77 -15.08 10.43
C ASP A 726 3.13 -13.66 10.69
N ASP A 727 1.84 -13.38 11.06
CA ASP A 727 0.46 -13.99 10.98
C ASP A 727 -0.60 -13.02 11.66
N ASP A 728 -1.96 -13.08 11.63
CA ASP A 728 -3.10 -13.86 11.04
C ASP A 728 -4.45 -13.01 11.13
N TYR A 729 -5.60 -13.41 10.54
CA TYR A 729 -7.01 -13.38 11.11
C TYR A 729 -8.21 -13.04 10.16
N VAL A 730 -9.42 -13.58 10.43
CA VAL A 730 -10.61 -13.68 9.53
C VAL A 730 -11.98 -13.37 10.20
N ASP A 731 -12.96 -12.68 9.53
CA ASP A 731 -14.43 -12.82 9.81
C ASP A 731 -15.39 -12.43 8.63
N ALA A 732 -16.71 -12.24 8.87
CA ALA A 732 -17.83 -12.28 7.89
C ALA A 732 -19.00 -11.25 8.11
N HIS A 733 -20.19 -11.55 7.54
CA HIS A 733 -21.53 -10.91 7.71
C HIS A 733 -21.83 -9.48 7.15
N VAL A 734 -22.47 -9.40 5.96
CA VAL A 734 -23.42 -8.33 5.51
C VAL A 734 -24.35 -8.86 4.40
N GLY A 735 -25.64 -8.45 4.36
CA GLY A 735 -26.47 -8.57 3.15
C GLY A 735 -27.76 -7.73 3.21
N ARG A 736 -28.17 -6.96 2.19
CA ARG A 736 -27.87 -6.96 0.74
C ARG A 736 -27.57 -5.52 0.27
N SER A 737 -26.90 -5.25 -0.86
CA SER A 737 -26.57 -6.11 -2.00
C SER A 737 -25.24 -5.72 -2.67
N ARG A 738 -24.11 -6.20 -2.12
CA ARG A 738 -22.78 -6.14 -2.76
C ARG A 738 -22.74 -6.78 -4.17
N ARG A 739 -23.80 -7.52 -4.54
CA ARG A 739 -23.99 -8.23 -5.82
C ARG A 739 -23.99 -7.34 -7.09
N HIS A 740 -23.94 -6.02 -7.03
CA HIS A 740 -23.87 -5.17 -8.24
C HIS A 740 -22.46 -4.74 -8.65
N LEU A 741 -21.47 -4.77 -7.75
CA LEU A 741 -20.06 -4.42 -8.06
C LEU A 741 -19.14 -5.64 -8.19
N LEU A 742 -19.62 -6.83 -7.82
CA LEU A 742 -18.84 -8.07 -7.86
C LEU A 742 -19.13 -8.90 -9.11
N VAL A 743 -18.06 -9.36 -9.78
CA VAL A 743 -18.15 -10.30 -10.92
C VAL A 743 -18.25 -11.72 -10.37
N ASN A 744 -19.45 -12.28 -10.37
CA ASN A 744 -19.73 -13.60 -9.80
C ASN A 744 -20.62 -14.47 -10.68
N SER A 745 -20.58 -14.25 -12.01
CA SER A 745 -21.19 -15.11 -13.02
C SER A 745 -20.72 -14.74 -14.44
N ARG A 746 -20.77 -15.73 -15.35
CA ARG A 746 -20.49 -15.59 -16.79
C ARG A 746 -21.12 -14.35 -17.43
N ARG A 747 -22.42 -14.16 -17.19
CA ARG A 747 -23.21 -13.04 -17.76
C ARG A 747 -22.66 -11.67 -17.34
N LYS A 748 -22.15 -11.53 -16.12
CA LYS A 748 -21.52 -10.29 -15.67
C LYS A 748 -20.15 -10.11 -16.31
N TRP A 749 -19.31 -11.14 -16.29
CA TRP A 749 -18.01 -11.08 -16.95
C TRP A 749 -18.15 -10.60 -18.41
N ARG A 750 -19.03 -11.22 -19.20
CA ARG A 750 -19.31 -10.80 -20.59
C ARG A 750 -19.80 -9.35 -20.71
N LEU A 751 -20.69 -8.89 -19.82
CA LEU A 751 -21.19 -7.51 -19.84
C LEU A 751 -20.10 -6.47 -19.55
N GLU A 752 -19.14 -6.84 -18.70
CA GLU A 752 -18.21 -5.92 -18.06
C GLU A 752 -16.87 -5.90 -18.78
N LEU A 753 -16.38 -7.08 -19.21
CA LEU A 753 -15.40 -7.20 -20.29
C LEU A 753 -15.87 -6.42 -21.52
N LYS A 754 -17.17 -6.50 -21.90
CA LYS A 754 -17.68 -5.68 -23.00
C LYS A 754 -17.52 -4.17 -22.74
N LYS A 755 -17.78 -3.66 -21.53
CA LYS A 755 -17.53 -2.24 -21.24
C LYS A 755 -16.06 -1.89 -21.42
N TRP A 756 -15.14 -2.74 -20.95
CA TRP A 756 -13.71 -2.56 -21.12
C TRP A 756 -13.29 -2.59 -22.60
N THR A 757 -13.85 -3.51 -23.41
CA THR A 757 -13.56 -3.55 -24.84
C THR A 757 -14.12 -2.32 -25.55
N ASP A 758 -15.36 -1.94 -25.27
CA ASP A 758 -16.02 -0.72 -25.80
C ASP A 758 -15.29 0.56 -25.37
N GLU A 759 -14.59 0.56 -24.22
CA GLU A 759 -13.76 1.67 -23.74
C GLU A 759 -12.40 1.74 -24.42
N ALA A 760 -11.69 0.61 -24.50
CA ALA A 760 -10.48 0.50 -25.29
C ALA A 760 -10.75 0.79 -26.78
N GLU A 761 -11.94 0.48 -27.31
CA GLU A 761 -12.35 0.83 -28.68
C GLU A 761 -12.64 2.32 -28.86
N ARG A 762 -13.25 2.99 -27.88
CA ARG A 762 -13.35 4.46 -27.90
C ARG A 762 -11.97 5.11 -27.87
N ALA A 763 -11.07 4.62 -27.00
CA ALA A 763 -9.68 5.07 -26.97
C ALA A 763 -8.95 4.78 -28.31
N ASP A 764 -9.20 3.62 -28.94
CA ASP A 764 -8.66 3.23 -30.24
C ASP A 764 -9.11 4.14 -31.38
N GLN A 765 -10.39 4.51 -31.42
CA GLN A 765 -10.98 5.33 -32.47
C GLN A 765 -10.45 6.77 -32.38
N LEU A 766 -10.38 7.31 -31.16
CA LEU A 766 -9.77 8.62 -30.88
C LEU A 766 -8.25 8.64 -31.14
N THR A 767 -7.59 7.50 -31.30
CA THR A 767 -6.16 7.39 -31.66
C THR A 767 -5.94 6.96 -33.12
N GLY A 768 -6.98 7.02 -33.97
CA GLY A 768 -6.85 6.83 -35.42
C GLY A 768 -6.42 8.09 -36.17
N ASP A 769 -5.88 7.91 -37.38
CA ASP A 769 -5.23 8.97 -38.19
C ASP A 769 -6.17 10.14 -38.58
N ASN A 770 -7.49 9.97 -38.47
CA ASN A 770 -8.46 11.02 -38.79
C ASN A 770 -8.72 12.02 -37.63
N THR A 771 -8.07 11.84 -36.48
CA THR A 771 -8.03 12.83 -35.39
C THR A 771 -6.59 13.18 -35.01
N VAL A 772 -5.81 13.59 -36.02
CA VAL A 772 -4.60 14.39 -35.83
C VAL A 772 -5.01 15.70 -35.15
N PRO A 773 -4.56 16.00 -33.92
CA PRO A 773 -4.55 17.38 -33.44
C PRO A 773 -3.74 18.23 -34.41
N PRO A 774 -4.06 19.52 -34.62
CA PRO A 774 -3.11 20.40 -35.31
C PRO A 774 -1.76 20.27 -34.58
N PRO A 775 -0.65 19.96 -35.29
CA PRO A 775 0.64 19.85 -34.63
C PRO A 775 0.93 21.18 -33.91
N LEU A 776 1.59 21.09 -32.76
CA LEU A 776 2.24 22.27 -32.18
C LEU A 776 3.10 22.90 -33.29
N PRO A 777 3.03 24.23 -33.48
CA PRO A 777 3.46 24.88 -34.72
C PRO A 777 4.90 24.47 -35.08
N GLU A 778 5.10 24.05 -36.34
CA GLU A 778 6.29 23.33 -36.78
C GLU A 778 7.59 24.18 -36.74
N SER A 779 8.19 24.26 -35.56
CA SER A 779 9.53 24.81 -35.36
C SER A 779 10.58 23.81 -35.87
N SER A 780 10.95 23.95 -37.16
CA SER A 780 12.17 23.43 -37.81
C SER A 780 12.52 21.95 -37.57
N ALA A 781 12.49 21.15 -38.65
CA ALA A 781 12.68 19.70 -38.60
C ALA A 781 14.04 19.21 -38.01
N SER A 782 14.01 18.79 -36.74
CA SER A 782 14.92 17.80 -36.16
C SER A 782 14.14 16.92 -35.18
N HIS A 783 13.86 15.67 -35.57
CA HIS A 783 13.10 14.70 -34.77
C HIS A 783 13.75 13.32 -34.84
N TRP A 784 14.96 13.22 -34.28
CA TRP A 784 15.69 11.97 -34.11
C TRP A 784 14.95 10.93 -33.26
N LEU A 785 14.16 11.40 -32.29
CA LEU A 785 13.60 10.62 -31.19
C LEU A 785 12.79 9.41 -31.70
N PRO A 786 13.27 8.16 -31.49
CA PRO A 786 12.55 6.99 -31.95
C PRO A 786 11.21 6.87 -31.19
N ARG A 787 10.09 7.10 -31.86
CA ARG A 787 8.77 7.20 -31.22
C ARG A 787 8.13 5.86 -30.83
N SER A 788 8.87 4.76 -30.93
CA SER A 788 8.40 3.39 -30.65
C SER A 788 9.23 2.69 -29.58
N LEU A 789 8.57 1.88 -28.76
CA LEU A 789 9.21 1.05 -27.74
C LEU A 789 10.16 0.02 -28.35
N GLU A 790 9.84 -0.50 -29.54
CA GLU A 790 10.70 -1.41 -30.29
C GLU A 790 12.05 -0.79 -30.70
N LEU A 791 12.09 0.51 -31.01
CA LEU A 791 13.36 1.18 -31.33
C LEU A 791 14.09 1.63 -30.06
N LEU A 792 13.37 2.19 -29.08
CA LEU A 792 13.97 2.70 -27.84
C LEU A 792 14.47 1.58 -26.91
N PHE A 793 13.76 0.46 -26.81
CA PHE A 793 13.99 -0.59 -25.81
C PHE A 793 14.06 -2.00 -26.39
N GLY A 794 13.85 -2.16 -27.70
CA GLY A 794 13.99 -3.44 -28.38
C GLY A 794 15.45 -3.91 -28.49
N ARG A 795 15.61 -5.22 -28.60
CA ARG A 795 16.91 -5.91 -28.70
C ARG A 795 17.10 -6.54 -30.08
N ASP A 796 18.26 -7.13 -30.32
CA ASP A 796 18.52 -7.95 -31.50
C ASP A 796 18.30 -9.43 -31.21
N ASP A 797 17.50 -10.07 -32.06
CA ASP A 797 17.04 -11.45 -31.86
C ASP A 797 18.17 -12.49 -32.00
N GLN A 798 19.37 -12.05 -32.44
CA GLN A 798 20.56 -12.88 -32.61
C GLN A 798 21.41 -13.06 -31.33
N GLN A 799 21.11 -12.35 -30.23
CA GLN A 799 21.74 -12.61 -28.92
C GLN A 799 20.95 -13.61 -28.05
N LEU A 800 19.88 -14.20 -28.60
CA LEU A 800 19.27 -15.41 -28.04
C LEU A 800 20.07 -16.63 -28.46
N GLU A 801 21.21 -16.84 -27.80
CA GLU A 801 21.75 -18.20 -27.61
C GLU A 801 20.59 -19.10 -27.14
N PRO A 802 20.28 -20.22 -27.83
CA PRO A 802 19.17 -21.07 -27.47
C PRO A 802 19.50 -21.78 -26.16
N THR A 803 19.12 -21.16 -25.03
CA THR A 803 19.44 -21.60 -23.67
C THR A 803 19.02 -23.05 -23.45
N SER A 804 20.02 -23.94 -23.60
CA SER A 804 19.84 -25.39 -23.50
C SER A 804 19.30 -25.72 -22.11
N SER A 805 18.02 -26.10 -22.08
CA SER A 805 17.23 -26.17 -20.86
C SER A 805 17.29 -24.90 -19.99
N MET A 806 16.59 -23.84 -20.42
CA MET A 806 15.64 -23.22 -19.49
C MET A 806 14.60 -24.28 -19.09
N GLN A 807 14.97 -25.15 -18.14
CA GLN A 807 13.99 -25.77 -17.26
C GLN A 807 13.36 -24.60 -16.49
N ARG A 808 12.17 -24.17 -16.94
CA ARG A 808 11.38 -23.15 -16.24
C ARG A 808 11.35 -23.52 -14.75
N PRO A 809 11.70 -22.62 -13.82
CA PRO A 809 11.69 -22.94 -12.41
C PRO A 809 10.30 -23.45 -12.04
N ARG A 810 10.23 -24.71 -11.61
CA ARG A 810 8.96 -25.37 -11.29
C ARG A 810 8.39 -24.68 -10.06
N ARG A 811 7.40 -23.81 -10.29
CA ARG A 811 6.66 -23.00 -9.30
C ARG A 811 6.67 -23.66 -7.93
N GLU A 812 7.50 -23.14 -7.04
CA GLU A 812 7.66 -23.72 -5.71
C GLU A 812 6.33 -23.58 -4.95
N ARG A 813 5.96 -24.61 -4.18
CA ARG A 813 4.76 -24.54 -3.35
C ARG A 813 4.94 -23.41 -2.34
N ARG A 814 4.10 -22.37 -2.45
CA ARG A 814 3.98 -21.31 -1.45
C ARG A 814 3.90 -21.94 -0.05
N THR A 815 4.82 -21.57 0.82
CA THR A 815 4.68 -21.84 2.26
C THR A 815 3.47 -21.08 2.77
N ALA A 816 2.55 -21.79 3.44
CA ALA A 816 1.40 -21.17 4.08
C ALA A 816 1.82 -20.20 5.20
N TYR A 817 0.87 -19.33 5.57
CA TYR A 817 0.95 -18.34 6.65
C TYR A 817 1.77 -17.07 6.36
N THR A 818 1.57 -16.03 7.17
CA THR A 818 1.63 -14.58 6.83
C THR A 818 0.55 -14.10 5.85
N GLU A 819 0.35 -14.80 4.72
CA GLU A 819 -0.53 -14.29 3.63
C GLU A 819 -2.02 -14.17 3.99
N GLU A 820 -2.56 -14.93 4.95
CA GLU A 820 -3.99 -14.82 5.30
C GLU A 820 -4.31 -13.48 5.96
N GLN A 821 -3.42 -12.96 6.83
CA GLN A 821 -3.57 -11.59 7.35
C GLN A 821 -3.52 -10.58 6.21
N LEU A 822 -2.53 -10.65 5.30
CA LEU A 822 -2.41 -9.74 4.16
C LEU A 822 -3.66 -9.74 3.26
N TYR A 823 -4.23 -10.92 2.98
CA TYR A 823 -5.45 -11.06 2.19
C TYR A 823 -6.69 -10.55 2.93
N MET A 824 -6.82 -10.87 4.20
CA MET A 824 -7.90 -10.34 5.04
C MET A 824 -7.74 -8.85 5.33
N GLU A 825 -6.54 -8.28 5.26
CA GLU A 825 -6.27 -6.86 5.44
C GLU A 825 -6.40 -6.07 4.13
N LEU A 826 -6.28 -6.71 2.96
CA LEU A 826 -6.78 -6.19 1.67
C LEU A 826 -8.31 -6.10 1.71
N LEU A 827 -8.99 -7.18 2.10
CA LEU A 827 -10.44 -7.21 2.30
C LEU A 827 -10.91 -6.28 3.44
N ALA A 828 -10.12 -6.12 4.50
CA ALA A 828 -10.44 -5.23 5.61
C ALA A 828 -10.07 -3.77 5.31
N GLN A 829 -9.21 -3.46 4.34
CA GLN A 829 -9.12 -2.11 3.81
C GLN A 829 -10.35 -1.76 2.94
N GLU A 830 -11.10 -2.77 2.46
CA GLU A 830 -12.46 -2.59 1.92
C GLU A 830 -13.56 -2.64 3.01
N ALA A 831 -13.24 -3.01 4.26
CA ALA A 831 -14.17 -3.02 5.41
C ALA A 831 -13.96 -1.88 6.42
N GLU A 832 -12.79 -1.25 6.49
CA GLU A 832 -12.61 0.05 7.15
C GLU A 832 -13.37 1.18 6.40
N ASP A 833 -13.77 0.92 5.16
CA ASP A 833 -14.75 1.70 4.39
C ASP A 833 -16.22 1.17 4.54
N GLU A 834 -16.48 -0.02 5.12
CA GLU A 834 -17.83 -0.61 5.36
C GLU A 834 -17.92 -1.44 6.67
N ILE A 835 -18.56 -0.85 7.69
CA ILE A 835 -18.90 -1.45 9.00
C ILE A 835 -19.65 -2.79 8.84
N PRO A 836 -19.39 -3.83 9.68
CA PRO A 836 -20.23 -5.02 9.78
C PRO A 836 -21.71 -4.72 10.09
N ASP A 837 -22.61 -5.61 9.65
CA ASP A 837 -24.07 -5.45 9.72
C ASP A 837 -24.70 -6.62 10.50
N ASP A 838 -24.65 -6.53 11.84
CA ASP A 838 -25.42 -7.39 12.74
C ASP A 838 -26.87 -6.91 12.79
N GLY A 839 -27.71 -7.58 12.00
CA GLY A 839 -28.96 -7.00 11.53
C GLY A 839 -30.24 -7.31 12.30
N ALA A 840 -31.30 -6.67 11.78
CA ALA A 840 -32.73 -6.97 11.96
C ALA A 840 -33.39 -6.75 13.34
N LEU A 841 -34.26 -5.74 13.39
CA LEU A 841 -35.70 -5.96 13.60
C LEU A 841 -36.53 -4.81 12.98
N GLU A 842 -37.86 -4.96 12.93
CA GLU A 842 -38.73 -4.30 11.94
C GLU A 842 -39.59 -3.13 12.47
N GLY A 843 -40.02 -2.25 11.55
CA GLY A 843 -41.07 -1.22 11.76
C GLY A 843 -40.63 0.01 12.58
N SER A 844 -41.31 1.15 12.53
CA SER A 844 -42.28 1.71 11.56
C SER A 844 -42.06 3.25 11.54
N GLY A 845 -42.36 3.98 10.47
CA GLY A 845 -43.70 4.55 10.27
C GLY A 845 -43.72 6.05 10.60
N ASP A 846 -43.53 6.87 9.55
CA ASP A 846 -44.11 8.23 9.37
C ASP A 846 -43.72 9.43 10.27
N GLU A 847 -44.41 10.55 10.01
CA GLU A 847 -44.45 11.86 10.67
C GLU A 847 -43.28 12.87 10.44
N TYR A 848 -43.42 13.48 9.26
CA TYR A 848 -43.22 14.88 8.84
C TYR A 848 -43.17 16.03 9.89
N GLU A 849 -42.76 17.20 9.38
CA GLU A 849 -42.81 18.57 9.96
C GLU A 849 -41.83 18.95 11.10
N GLY A 850 -40.98 19.97 10.85
CA GLY A 850 -39.93 20.46 11.78
C GLY A 850 -38.69 21.07 11.12
#